data_AF-A0A2E1X3Z1-F1
#
_entry.id   AF-A0A2E1X3Z1-F1
#
_cell.length_a   1.000
_cell.length_b   1.000
_cell.length_c   1.000
_cell.angle_alpha   90.00
_cell.angle_beta   90.00
_cell.angle_gamma   90.00
#
_symmetry.space_group_name_H-M   'P 1'
#
loop_
_entity.id
_entity.type
_entity.pdbx_description
1 polymer ?
#
loop_
_entity_poly.entity_id
_entity_poly.type
_entity_poly.pdbx_seq_one_letter_code
_entity_poly.pdbx_strand_id
1 'polypeptide(L)'
;APTAVTGGNTYYLRIGSWGTVGGTGNLTINFFAVGTEVCDDGADNDADGLIDCFDPDCAGVPPCGDEAGQCGDGVDNDADGLTDCCDDDCIGDPGCLESDPTACSDGIDNDCDGTVDCVDLDCSGIGLCGPEICDDGFDNDGDGLIDCFDILDCLGAPACPVATNDECVDAEDIPIAGPDTYTALMDSTGASTGVDPLPGIACAVMGQFANDIWFSFVPDQNMVAEIRTCDPLAWDTDLVVYEDPTNDCTAMTELACNGDSTVLTGCQPFYSHIQFLSVNAGTTYRIRIGSYGLGVIGLGTVTVIMQIPSMEICDDGIDNDLDGATDCLDSDCFADPSCNFTQGDECFVAIEVFDGANPISNVPFTTSTDPPIDISLCPGTGNGAMAFDGWWEYEATETADYWIHTCDPGAVGWNDTDLLVYDFTAAGEDCANLAGNEIACNGDSFILPGPCQNWYSLVELPLVAGNRYMIRIGTYSTFVGTGSLTIQSLTCPPMTGLTVATDCNTGEATLSWDPNPYDSIDLTRDGVLIATVPGNDTSYVDLALAPGTYTYEVQGVCAGNFGGSETVVANVATYGGESDVIFGVEGVDQIDSVAALQAALDNNGITYVTTTLGPAEWGCFGSGTITRAWMMTGTWPNDYRITDADGAALASVIENGTNVYMEAGDHWGFVHLVTAYDNYDGVDQGVPPVDGDDSFLSMNGADSGFGLDTSDLSGTAYNQAAAGIDYTDQINPLAGSAGPNVAQVWTDAVQGYGTGVCYDTDAPYGKTINQSWELGGFGGDQTDLVARYIAFLGGGGGPTGPLFGRADCNADGSFNIADAIYTLALLFSGGPAGPCDDACDSNGDGAINIADAIFTLAALFSGGPAPSGPGPTDCDVDADDTDALDCASFPPCL
;
A
#
# COMPACT_ATOMS: atom_id res chain seq x y z
N ALA A 1 -8.59 21.82 -38.34
CA ALA A 1 -9.33 23.06 -38.67
C ALA A 1 -8.46 23.94 -39.57
N PRO A 2 -8.91 24.28 -40.78
CA PRO A 2 -8.19 25.21 -41.66
C PRO A 2 -7.98 26.54 -40.94
N THR A 3 -6.76 27.08 -41.01
CA THR A 3 -6.38 28.34 -40.38
C THR A 3 -6.16 29.38 -41.46
N ALA A 4 -6.96 30.44 -41.48
CA ALA A 4 -6.82 31.50 -42.46
C ALA A 4 -5.45 32.17 -42.37
N VAL A 5 -4.70 32.17 -43.48
CA VAL A 5 -3.40 32.84 -43.62
C VAL A 5 -3.45 33.92 -44.68
N THR A 6 -2.69 35.00 -44.49
CA THR A 6 -2.65 36.15 -45.41
C THR A 6 -1.29 36.22 -46.08
N GLY A 7 -1.29 36.27 -47.42
CA GLY A 7 -0.06 36.38 -48.21
C GLY A 7 0.78 37.60 -47.83
N GLY A 8 2.09 37.40 -47.68
CA GLY A 8 3.07 38.45 -47.32
C GLY A 8 3.46 38.50 -45.84
N ASN A 9 2.79 37.74 -44.98
CA ASN A 9 3.14 37.59 -43.57
C ASN A 9 4.03 36.35 -43.32
N THR A 10 4.87 36.41 -42.29
CA THR A 10 5.66 35.26 -41.82
C THR A 10 4.90 34.55 -40.69
N TYR A 11 4.64 33.26 -40.85
CA TYR A 11 4.00 32.41 -39.86
C TYR A 11 5.02 31.41 -39.30
N TYR A 12 4.95 31.13 -38.01
CA TYR A 12 5.83 30.16 -37.33
C TYR A 12 5.00 28.95 -36.91
N LEU A 13 5.49 27.76 -37.24
CA LEU A 13 4.92 26.48 -36.82
C LEU A 13 5.85 25.89 -35.78
N ARG A 14 5.31 25.48 -34.63
CA ARG A 14 6.04 24.76 -33.58
C ARG A 14 5.47 23.36 -33.49
N ILE A 15 6.32 22.37 -33.74
CA ILE A 15 6.02 20.95 -33.54
C ILE A 15 6.81 20.51 -32.31
N GLY A 16 6.14 19.78 -31.42
CA GLY A 16 6.78 19.17 -30.25
C GLY A 16 6.26 17.76 -30.09
N SER A 17 7.07 16.91 -29.49
CA SER A 17 6.65 15.62 -28.96
C SER A 17 6.08 15.78 -27.54
N TRP A 18 5.33 14.79 -27.09
CA TRP A 18 4.99 14.65 -25.68
C TRP A 18 6.20 14.05 -24.95
N GLY A 19 6.68 14.73 -23.89
CA GLY A 19 7.89 14.31 -23.17
C GLY A 19 9.22 14.58 -23.89
N THR A 20 10.19 13.67 -23.75
CA THR A 20 11.55 13.74 -24.31
C THR A 20 11.75 12.92 -25.58
N VAL A 21 10.73 12.19 -26.04
CA VAL A 21 10.81 11.26 -27.17
C VAL A 21 10.98 12.02 -28.48
N GLY A 22 11.92 11.58 -29.34
CA GLY A 22 12.15 12.16 -30.67
C GLY A 22 11.74 11.19 -31.78
N GLY A 23 11.14 11.69 -32.86
CA GLY A 23 10.75 10.91 -34.03
C GLY A 23 10.94 11.68 -35.34
N THR A 24 10.94 10.97 -36.48
CA THR A 24 11.02 11.57 -37.82
C THR A 24 9.70 11.39 -38.57
N GLY A 25 9.20 12.47 -39.17
CA GLY A 25 8.01 12.45 -40.01
C GLY A 25 8.00 13.61 -41.01
N ASN A 26 7.14 13.53 -42.02
CA ASN A 26 6.98 14.58 -43.03
C ASN A 26 5.82 15.51 -42.64
N LEU A 27 6.07 16.83 -42.58
CA LEU A 27 5.01 17.83 -42.47
C LEU A 27 4.58 18.26 -43.88
N THR A 28 3.37 17.89 -44.27
CA THR A 28 2.73 18.40 -45.49
C THR A 28 1.85 19.60 -45.13
N ILE A 29 2.05 20.72 -45.83
CA ILE A 29 1.22 21.92 -45.68
C ILE A 29 0.59 22.20 -47.03
N ASN A 30 -0.73 22.08 -47.11
CA ASN A 30 -1.50 22.41 -48.29
C ASN A 30 -2.03 23.85 -48.18
N PHE A 31 -1.92 24.61 -49.26
CA PHE A 31 -2.47 25.97 -49.36
C PHE A 31 -3.60 25.96 -50.36
N PHE A 32 -4.80 26.30 -49.90
CA PHE A 32 -5.99 26.45 -50.73
C PHE A 32 -6.32 27.93 -50.88
N ALA A 33 -6.65 28.35 -52.09
CA ALA A 33 -6.98 29.73 -52.39
C ALA A 33 -8.48 29.94 -52.12
N VAL A 34 -8.83 30.68 -51.07
CA VAL A 34 -10.23 30.92 -50.70
C VAL A 34 -10.96 31.65 -51.84
N GLY A 35 -11.94 30.97 -52.44
CA GLY A 35 -12.65 31.33 -53.65
C GLY A 35 -14.17 31.11 -53.55
N THR A 36 -14.83 30.98 -54.70
CA THR A 36 -16.21 30.45 -54.80
C THR A 36 -16.05 28.99 -55.17
N GLU A 37 -16.91 28.12 -54.66
CA GLU A 37 -16.76 26.68 -54.85
C GLU A 37 -16.71 26.28 -56.34
N VAL A 38 -15.79 25.38 -56.67
CA VAL A 38 -15.66 24.77 -58.00
C VAL A 38 -16.17 23.34 -57.87
N CYS A 39 -17.37 23.10 -58.38
CA CYS A 39 -18.19 21.94 -58.05
C CYS A 39 -17.76 20.60 -58.70
N ASP A 40 -16.53 20.50 -59.21
CA ASP A 40 -16.03 19.34 -59.95
C ASP A 40 -14.50 19.15 -59.85
N ASP A 41 -13.84 19.76 -58.86
CA ASP A 41 -12.38 19.77 -58.76
C ASP A 41 -11.78 19.00 -57.58
N GLY A 42 -12.63 18.38 -56.75
CA GLY A 42 -12.21 17.51 -55.65
C GLY A 42 -11.67 18.27 -54.45
N ALA A 43 -11.90 19.58 -54.35
CA ALA A 43 -11.29 20.41 -53.33
C ALA A 43 -12.27 21.44 -52.76
N ASP A 44 -12.19 21.63 -51.44
CA ASP A 44 -12.90 22.67 -50.67
C ASP A 44 -12.34 24.05 -51.04
N ASN A 45 -12.90 24.66 -52.08
CA ASN A 45 -12.43 25.91 -52.69
C ASN A 45 -12.83 27.14 -51.86
N ASP A 46 -13.88 27.03 -51.04
CA ASP A 46 -14.40 28.12 -50.21
C ASP A 46 -14.04 28.01 -48.70
N ALA A 47 -13.51 26.85 -48.30
CA ALA A 47 -12.97 26.48 -46.99
C ALA A 47 -14.02 26.27 -45.87
N ASP A 48 -15.24 25.87 -46.21
CA ASP A 48 -16.31 25.57 -45.24
C ASP A 48 -16.34 24.10 -44.76
N GLY A 49 -15.54 23.23 -45.40
CA GLY A 49 -15.34 21.83 -45.04
C GLY A 49 -16.11 20.83 -45.90
N LEU A 50 -16.82 21.29 -46.93
CA LEU A 50 -17.52 20.47 -47.92
C LEU A 50 -16.81 20.60 -49.28
N ILE A 51 -16.97 19.61 -50.15
CA ILE A 51 -16.33 19.58 -51.47
C ILE A 51 -17.34 19.22 -52.54
N ASP A 52 -17.20 19.80 -53.73
CA ASP A 52 -18.00 19.47 -54.93
C ASP A 52 -19.52 19.40 -54.65
N CYS A 53 -20.20 18.31 -55.02
CA CYS A 53 -21.65 18.20 -54.89
C CYS A 53 -22.15 18.09 -53.44
N PHE A 54 -21.27 17.70 -52.51
CA PHE A 54 -21.58 17.73 -51.08
C PHE A 54 -21.55 19.15 -50.49
N ASP A 55 -21.09 20.15 -51.25
CA ASP A 55 -21.13 21.55 -50.88
C ASP A 55 -22.49 22.19 -51.26
N PRO A 56 -23.25 22.77 -50.30
CA PRO A 56 -24.50 23.48 -50.56
C PRO A 56 -24.40 24.63 -51.57
N ASP A 57 -23.22 25.23 -51.74
CA ASP A 57 -22.97 26.28 -52.74
C ASP A 57 -22.90 25.73 -54.18
N CYS A 58 -22.81 24.40 -54.33
CA CYS A 58 -22.85 23.68 -55.61
C CYS A 58 -24.24 23.19 -56.03
N ALA A 59 -25.26 23.42 -55.21
CA ALA A 59 -26.63 22.98 -55.50
C ALA A 59 -27.15 23.50 -56.87
N GLY A 60 -27.34 22.58 -57.81
CA GLY A 60 -27.85 22.85 -59.17
C GLY A 60 -26.81 23.42 -60.15
N VAL A 61 -25.52 23.32 -59.82
CA VAL A 61 -24.40 23.62 -60.73
C VAL A 61 -23.87 22.29 -61.28
N PRO A 62 -24.00 22.01 -62.59
CA PRO A 62 -23.51 20.76 -63.17
C PRO A 62 -22.02 20.51 -62.84
N PRO A 63 -21.62 19.29 -62.44
CA PRO A 63 -22.41 18.05 -62.52
C PRO A 63 -23.52 17.90 -61.45
N CYS A 64 -23.44 18.63 -60.35
CA CYS A 64 -24.35 18.55 -59.20
C CYS A 64 -25.81 18.94 -59.53
N GLY A 65 -26.75 18.05 -59.24
CA GLY A 65 -28.12 18.08 -59.73
C GLY A 65 -28.93 16.85 -59.32
N ASP A 66 -29.94 16.49 -60.12
CA ASP A 66 -30.68 15.24 -59.92
C ASP A 66 -29.83 14.09 -60.51
N GLU A 67 -29.62 12.99 -59.77
CA GLU A 67 -28.89 11.82 -60.27
C GLU A 67 -29.61 11.16 -61.46
N ALA A 68 -30.94 11.27 -61.50
CA ALA A 68 -31.79 10.73 -62.54
C ALA A 68 -31.39 11.17 -63.97
N GLY A 69 -30.72 10.27 -64.69
CA GLY A 69 -30.24 10.46 -66.07
C GLY A 69 -28.75 10.79 -66.19
N GLN A 70 -28.00 10.70 -65.09
CA GLN A 70 -26.53 10.84 -65.00
C GLN A 70 -25.85 9.57 -64.42
N CYS A 71 -26.53 8.41 -64.49
CA CYS A 71 -26.18 7.13 -63.88
C CYS A 71 -24.94 6.39 -64.47
N GLY A 72 -23.84 7.08 -64.76
CA GLY A 72 -22.63 6.48 -65.29
C GLY A 72 -21.51 7.48 -65.58
N ASP A 73 -21.51 8.61 -64.88
CA ASP A 73 -20.47 9.64 -64.99
C ASP A 73 -19.47 9.66 -63.82
N GLY A 74 -19.70 8.83 -62.80
CA GLY A 74 -18.79 8.60 -61.69
C GLY A 74 -18.86 9.68 -60.61
N VAL A 75 -19.92 10.48 -60.59
CA VAL A 75 -20.13 11.59 -59.65
C VAL A 75 -21.46 11.39 -58.91
N ASP A 76 -21.42 11.47 -57.58
CA ASP A 76 -22.63 11.62 -56.75
C ASP A 76 -23.21 13.03 -56.97
N ASN A 77 -24.15 13.16 -57.92
CA ASN A 77 -24.65 14.45 -58.37
C ASN A 77 -25.63 15.06 -57.37
N ASP A 78 -26.35 14.25 -56.58
CA ASP A 78 -27.35 14.73 -55.61
C ASP A 78 -26.86 14.75 -54.15
N ALA A 79 -25.67 14.20 -53.92
CA ALA A 79 -24.89 14.20 -52.69
C ALA A 79 -25.50 13.39 -51.53
N ASP A 80 -26.17 12.28 -51.84
CA ASP A 80 -26.75 11.39 -50.85
C ASP A 80 -25.79 10.29 -50.35
N GLY A 81 -24.62 10.17 -50.98
CA GLY A 81 -23.55 9.23 -50.66
C GLY A 81 -23.46 8.03 -51.59
N LEU A 82 -24.33 7.93 -52.61
CA LEU A 82 -24.31 6.90 -53.63
C LEU A 82 -23.88 7.49 -54.98
N THR A 83 -23.50 6.65 -55.94
CA THR A 83 -22.98 7.15 -57.22
C THR A 83 -23.42 6.24 -58.34
N ASP A 84 -23.87 6.83 -59.45
CA ASP A 84 -24.25 6.13 -60.66
C ASP A 84 -25.27 4.99 -60.40
N CYS A 85 -25.00 3.78 -60.86
CA CYS A 85 -25.90 2.64 -60.76
C CYS A 85 -26.13 2.15 -59.33
N CYS A 86 -25.26 2.53 -58.41
CA CYS A 86 -25.46 2.27 -56.98
C CYS A 86 -26.40 3.28 -56.31
N ASP A 87 -26.91 4.27 -57.03
CA ASP A 87 -27.83 5.28 -56.53
C ASP A 87 -29.31 4.87 -56.70
N ASP A 88 -30.12 5.08 -55.65
CA ASP A 88 -31.56 4.76 -55.63
C ASP A 88 -32.35 5.52 -56.73
N ASP A 89 -31.90 6.72 -57.10
CA ASP A 89 -32.51 7.54 -58.16
C ASP A 89 -32.14 7.06 -59.58
N CYS A 90 -31.18 6.13 -59.68
CA CYS A 90 -30.78 5.43 -60.91
C CYS A 90 -31.50 4.09 -61.14
N ILE A 91 -32.36 3.67 -60.21
CA ILE A 91 -33.16 2.45 -60.33
C ILE A 91 -34.00 2.45 -61.62
N GLY A 92 -33.68 1.50 -62.50
CA GLY A 92 -34.36 1.30 -63.78
C GLY A 92 -33.76 2.06 -64.96
N ASP A 93 -32.58 2.69 -64.82
CA ASP A 93 -31.81 3.17 -65.95
C ASP A 93 -31.30 1.97 -66.79
N PRO A 94 -31.57 1.93 -68.12
CA PRO A 94 -31.09 0.84 -68.97
C PRO A 94 -29.56 0.70 -69.06
N GLY A 95 -28.81 1.71 -68.64
CA GLY A 95 -27.35 1.69 -68.58
C GLY A 95 -26.79 0.97 -67.35
N CYS A 96 -27.63 0.70 -66.34
CA CYS A 96 -27.24 0.01 -65.12
C CYS A 96 -27.49 -1.50 -65.18
N LEU A 97 -28.55 -1.94 -65.86
CA LEU A 97 -28.92 -3.36 -65.94
C LEU A 97 -27.79 -4.27 -66.43
N GLU A 98 -27.55 -5.36 -65.70
CA GLU A 98 -26.63 -6.46 -66.07
C GLU A 98 -27.16 -7.25 -67.27
N SER A 99 -26.96 -6.71 -68.48
CA SER A 99 -27.69 -7.17 -69.67
C SER A 99 -26.79 -7.63 -70.82
N ASP A 100 -25.51 -7.85 -70.55
CA ASP A 100 -24.56 -8.35 -71.54
C ASP A 100 -23.61 -9.43 -70.99
N PRO A 101 -23.04 -10.28 -71.88
CA PRO A 101 -22.24 -11.44 -71.46
C PRO A 101 -20.95 -11.10 -70.71
N THR A 102 -20.44 -9.88 -70.80
CA THR A 102 -19.25 -9.47 -70.05
C THR A 102 -19.59 -9.01 -68.64
N ALA A 103 -20.71 -8.31 -68.45
CA ALA A 103 -21.24 -7.97 -67.14
C ALA A 103 -21.61 -9.23 -66.35
N CYS A 104 -22.32 -10.18 -67.00
CA CYS A 104 -22.78 -11.41 -66.35
C CYS A 104 -21.72 -12.50 -66.12
N SER A 105 -20.42 -12.18 -66.14
CA SER A 105 -19.36 -13.15 -65.84
C SER A 105 -18.05 -12.51 -65.38
N ASP A 106 -18.07 -11.28 -64.87
CA ASP A 106 -16.87 -10.55 -64.44
C ASP A 106 -16.72 -10.42 -62.91
N GLY A 107 -17.69 -10.93 -62.15
CA GLY A 107 -17.65 -10.97 -60.69
C GLY A 107 -17.94 -9.63 -60.02
N ILE A 108 -18.52 -8.67 -60.75
CA ILE A 108 -18.85 -7.34 -60.25
C ILE A 108 -20.37 -7.13 -60.33
N ASP A 109 -20.96 -6.63 -59.25
CA ASP A 109 -22.35 -6.14 -59.22
C ASP A 109 -22.42 -4.81 -59.99
N ASN A 110 -22.72 -4.88 -61.29
CA ASN A 110 -22.70 -3.73 -62.19
C ASN A 110 -23.96 -2.85 -62.06
N ASP A 111 -25.02 -3.36 -61.45
CA ASP A 111 -26.28 -2.63 -61.24
C ASP A 111 -26.60 -2.35 -59.76
N CYS A 112 -25.73 -2.83 -58.87
CA CYS A 112 -25.71 -2.63 -57.44
C CYS A 112 -26.95 -3.15 -56.69
N ASP A 113 -27.67 -4.13 -57.24
CA ASP A 113 -28.85 -4.71 -56.60
C ASP A 113 -28.54 -5.76 -55.51
N GLY A 114 -27.25 -6.07 -55.34
CA GLY A 114 -26.71 -6.99 -54.34
C GLY A 114 -26.52 -8.40 -54.86
N THR A 115 -26.72 -8.65 -56.16
CA THR A 115 -26.40 -9.91 -56.82
C THR A 115 -25.33 -9.72 -57.90
N VAL A 116 -24.61 -10.80 -58.24
CA VAL A 116 -23.54 -10.75 -59.25
C VAL A 116 -23.70 -11.89 -60.22
N ASP A 117 -23.37 -11.64 -61.49
CA ASP A 117 -23.27 -12.64 -62.55
C ASP A 117 -24.51 -13.56 -62.61
N CYS A 118 -24.37 -14.89 -62.55
CA CYS A 118 -25.48 -15.82 -62.76
C CYS A 118 -26.46 -15.93 -61.59
N VAL A 119 -26.09 -15.39 -60.44
CA VAL A 119 -26.99 -15.21 -59.29
C VAL A 119 -27.94 -14.04 -59.55
N ASP A 120 -27.55 -13.10 -60.40
CA ASP A 120 -28.35 -11.95 -60.82
C ASP A 120 -29.50 -12.37 -61.76
N LEU A 121 -30.70 -11.86 -61.47
CA LEU A 121 -31.90 -12.15 -62.25
C LEU A 121 -31.82 -11.56 -63.67
N ASP A 122 -31.16 -10.42 -63.85
CA ASP A 122 -30.99 -9.74 -65.14
C ASP A 122 -30.00 -10.48 -66.05
N CYS A 123 -29.11 -11.29 -65.47
CA CYS A 123 -28.20 -12.19 -66.17
C CYS A 123 -28.80 -13.53 -66.61
N SER A 124 -30.04 -13.83 -66.21
CA SER A 124 -30.69 -15.11 -66.52
C SER A 124 -30.75 -15.41 -68.03
N GLY A 125 -29.96 -16.40 -68.49
CA GLY A 125 -29.90 -16.80 -69.90
C GLY A 125 -28.95 -15.96 -70.78
N ILE A 126 -28.13 -15.11 -70.18
CA ILE A 126 -27.12 -14.27 -70.83
C ILE A 126 -25.73 -14.87 -70.58
N GLY A 127 -24.89 -14.92 -71.62
CA GLY A 127 -23.51 -15.41 -71.46
C GLY A 127 -23.43 -16.90 -71.10
N LEU A 128 -22.72 -17.19 -70.00
CA LEU A 128 -22.56 -18.53 -69.41
C LEU A 128 -23.69 -18.88 -68.44
N CYS A 129 -24.58 -17.93 -68.10
CA CYS A 129 -25.66 -18.13 -67.15
C CYS A 129 -26.83 -18.90 -67.77
N GLY A 130 -27.05 -20.12 -67.30
CA GLY A 130 -27.99 -21.11 -67.82
C GLY A 130 -27.84 -22.46 -67.11
N PRO A 131 -28.41 -23.56 -67.63
CA PRO A 131 -28.26 -24.87 -66.98
C PRO A 131 -26.80 -25.29 -66.83
N GLU A 132 -26.47 -25.89 -65.69
CA GLU A 132 -25.11 -26.25 -65.29
C GLU A 132 -24.34 -27.07 -66.35
N ILE A 133 -23.11 -26.64 -66.61
CA ILE A 133 -22.12 -27.27 -67.48
C ILE A 133 -21.08 -27.93 -66.57
N CYS A 134 -21.27 -29.23 -66.34
CA CYS A 134 -20.57 -30.01 -65.32
C CYS A 134 -19.03 -30.22 -65.46
N ASP A 135 -18.33 -29.43 -66.28
CA ASP A 135 -16.89 -29.55 -66.51
C ASP A 135 -16.18 -28.25 -66.95
N ASP A 136 -16.78 -27.07 -66.75
CA ASP A 136 -16.23 -25.79 -67.19
C ASP A 136 -15.77 -24.85 -66.06
N GLY A 137 -15.99 -25.25 -64.80
CA GLY A 137 -15.51 -24.55 -63.61
C GLY A 137 -16.28 -23.27 -63.28
N PHE A 138 -17.50 -23.13 -63.79
CA PHE A 138 -18.31 -21.93 -63.65
C PHE A 138 -19.72 -22.31 -63.17
N ASP A 139 -20.24 -21.60 -62.17
CA ASP A 139 -21.60 -21.80 -61.64
C ASP A 139 -22.59 -21.21 -62.66
N ASN A 140 -23.04 -22.02 -63.61
CA ASN A 140 -23.86 -21.52 -64.70
C ASN A 140 -25.28 -21.21 -64.23
N ASP A 141 -25.83 -21.92 -63.25
CA ASP A 141 -27.22 -21.73 -62.83
C ASP A 141 -27.41 -20.91 -61.54
N GLY A 142 -26.31 -20.49 -60.91
CA GLY A 142 -26.27 -19.47 -59.86
C GLY A 142 -26.70 -19.99 -58.50
N ASP A 143 -26.58 -21.30 -58.25
CA ASP A 143 -26.98 -21.93 -57.00
C ASP A 143 -25.84 -22.06 -55.97
N GLY A 144 -24.63 -21.65 -56.37
CA GLY A 144 -23.41 -21.64 -55.57
C GLY A 144 -22.55 -22.89 -55.72
N LEU A 145 -22.91 -23.83 -56.61
CA LEU A 145 -22.19 -25.08 -56.81
C LEU A 145 -21.68 -25.20 -58.25
N ILE A 146 -20.39 -25.45 -58.41
CA ILE A 146 -19.77 -25.61 -59.74
C ILE A 146 -19.57 -27.09 -60.10
N ASP A 147 -19.71 -27.42 -61.37
CA ASP A 147 -19.33 -28.72 -61.93
C ASP A 147 -19.88 -29.94 -61.15
N CYS A 148 -19.00 -30.83 -60.70
CA CYS A 148 -19.36 -32.04 -59.96
C CYS A 148 -19.72 -31.79 -58.50
N PHE A 149 -19.54 -30.56 -58.00
CA PHE A 149 -20.01 -30.15 -56.68
C PHE A 149 -21.52 -29.88 -56.70
N ASP A 150 -22.10 -29.55 -57.85
CA ASP A 150 -23.54 -29.53 -58.04
C ASP A 150 -24.09 -30.93 -58.37
N ILE A 151 -24.24 -31.75 -57.34
CA ILE A 151 -24.80 -33.10 -57.54
C ILE A 151 -26.29 -33.08 -57.88
N LEU A 152 -27.01 -31.97 -57.70
CA LEU A 152 -28.44 -31.93 -58.01
C LEU A 152 -28.63 -31.86 -59.53
N ASP A 153 -27.77 -31.11 -60.21
CA ASP A 153 -27.86 -30.87 -61.65
C ASP A 153 -26.81 -31.66 -62.47
N CYS A 154 -25.71 -32.12 -61.87
CA CYS A 154 -24.65 -32.90 -62.52
C CYS A 154 -24.62 -34.42 -62.22
N LEU A 155 -25.60 -34.96 -61.47
CA LEU A 155 -25.66 -36.39 -61.16
C LEU A 155 -25.71 -37.28 -62.42
N GLY A 156 -24.62 -38.02 -62.66
CA GLY A 156 -24.49 -38.96 -63.76
C GLY A 156 -23.96 -38.35 -65.07
N ALA A 157 -23.48 -37.10 -65.02
CA ALA A 157 -22.68 -36.52 -66.08
C ALA A 157 -21.38 -37.34 -66.27
N PRO A 158 -20.89 -37.54 -67.52
CA PRO A 158 -19.66 -38.30 -67.77
C PRO A 158 -18.41 -37.73 -67.10
N ALA A 159 -18.45 -36.47 -66.66
CA ALA A 159 -17.40 -35.77 -65.94
C ALA A 159 -17.33 -36.12 -64.43
N CYS A 160 -18.39 -36.68 -63.83
CA CYS A 160 -18.50 -36.91 -62.38
C CYS A 160 -18.69 -38.40 -62.01
N PRO A 161 -17.62 -39.22 -61.93
CA PRO A 161 -17.67 -40.62 -61.50
C PRO A 161 -17.53 -40.81 -59.96
N VAL A 162 -17.88 -42.01 -59.47
CA VAL A 162 -17.81 -42.43 -58.05
C VAL A 162 -16.40 -42.24 -57.46
N ALA A 163 -16.32 -41.77 -56.21
CA ALA A 163 -15.11 -41.33 -55.52
C ALA A 163 -13.91 -42.28 -55.69
N THR A 164 -12.80 -41.73 -56.16
CA THR A 164 -11.52 -42.43 -56.36
C THR A 164 -10.51 -42.14 -55.26
N ASN A 165 -10.90 -41.44 -54.19
CA ASN A 165 -10.01 -40.87 -53.17
C ASN A 165 -9.79 -41.78 -51.95
N ASP A 166 -9.62 -43.07 -52.21
CA ASP A 166 -9.47 -44.11 -51.18
C ASP A 166 -8.10 -44.08 -50.51
N GLU A 167 -7.08 -43.58 -51.19
CA GLU A 167 -5.70 -43.55 -50.72
C GLU A 167 -5.11 -42.15 -50.88
N CYS A 168 -4.02 -41.85 -50.16
CA CYS A 168 -3.40 -40.52 -50.25
C CYS A 168 -2.99 -40.13 -51.70
N VAL A 169 -2.60 -41.12 -52.52
CA VAL A 169 -2.11 -40.88 -53.89
C VAL A 169 -3.19 -40.47 -54.87
N ASP A 170 -4.45 -40.75 -54.56
CA ASP A 170 -5.62 -40.41 -55.36
C ASP A 170 -6.60 -39.48 -54.62
N ALA A 171 -6.10 -38.79 -53.59
CA ALA A 171 -6.85 -37.79 -52.85
C ALA A 171 -7.50 -36.76 -53.78
N GLU A 172 -8.74 -36.41 -53.43
CA GLU A 172 -9.57 -35.45 -54.18
C GLU A 172 -9.17 -34.02 -53.87
N ASP A 173 -8.99 -33.19 -54.90
CA ASP A 173 -8.50 -31.83 -54.74
C ASP A 173 -9.66 -30.86 -54.47
N ILE A 174 -9.53 -30.06 -53.41
CA ILE A 174 -10.42 -28.95 -53.05
C ILE A 174 -9.77 -27.66 -53.58
N PRO A 175 -10.35 -27.01 -54.61
CA PRO A 175 -9.73 -25.87 -55.27
C PRO A 175 -9.89 -24.60 -54.42
N ILE A 176 -8.87 -24.30 -53.61
CA ILE A 176 -8.86 -23.10 -52.78
C ILE A 176 -8.40 -21.89 -53.60
N ALA A 177 -9.23 -20.85 -53.63
CA ALA A 177 -8.98 -19.59 -54.33
C ALA A 177 -9.41 -18.41 -53.45
N GLY A 178 -8.48 -17.84 -52.70
CA GLY A 178 -8.76 -16.78 -51.74
C GLY A 178 -9.33 -17.27 -50.41
N PRO A 179 -9.79 -16.34 -49.55
CA PRO A 179 -10.45 -16.66 -48.30
C PRO A 179 -11.95 -16.90 -48.57
N ASP A 180 -12.42 -18.12 -48.31
CA ASP A 180 -13.83 -18.50 -48.47
C ASP A 180 -14.12 -19.81 -47.71
N THR A 181 -15.38 -20.26 -47.75
CA THR A 181 -15.82 -21.57 -47.28
C THR A 181 -15.92 -22.54 -48.43
N TYR A 182 -15.08 -23.58 -48.40
CA TYR A 182 -15.07 -24.65 -49.37
C TYR A 182 -15.70 -25.90 -48.78
N THR A 183 -16.39 -26.68 -49.60
CA THR A 183 -16.96 -27.96 -49.18
C THR A 183 -16.64 -29.07 -50.16
N ALA A 184 -16.50 -30.28 -49.66
CA ALA A 184 -16.36 -31.47 -50.49
C ALA A 184 -17.17 -32.65 -49.92
N LEU A 185 -17.65 -33.51 -50.80
CA LEU A 185 -18.43 -34.68 -50.42
C LEU A 185 -17.53 -35.73 -49.78
N MET A 186 -17.90 -36.17 -48.58
CA MET A 186 -17.32 -37.34 -47.93
C MET A 186 -18.16 -38.58 -48.24
N ASP A 187 -17.64 -39.53 -49.01
CA ASP A 187 -18.26 -40.86 -49.22
C ASP A 187 -17.29 -41.98 -48.87
N SER A 188 -17.40 -42.52 -47.65
CA SER A 188 -16.59 -43.65 -47.20
C SER A 188 -17.20 -45.02 -47.52
N THR A 189 -18.34 -45.08 -48.23
CA THR A 189 -19.09 -46.34 -48.42
C THR A 189 -18.42 -47.33 -49.36
N GLY A 190 -17.57 -46.83 -50.26
CA GLY A 190 -16.74 -47.62 -51.16
C GLY A 190 -15.29 -47.75 -50.73
N ALA A 191 -14.86 -47.01 -49.70
CA ALA A 191 -13.48 -46.91 -49.27
C ALA A 191 -12.98 -48.18 -48.56
N SER A 192 -11.71 -48.50 -48.73
CA SER A 192 -10.99 -49.52 -48.00
C SER A 192 -10.37 -48.93 -46.74
N THR A 193 -10.11 -49.77 -45.73
CA THR A 193 -9.33 -49.32 -44.57
C THR A 193 -7.85 -49.39 -44.95
N GLY A 194 -7.22 -48.23 -45.07
CA GLY A 194 -5.82 -48.07 -45.45
C GLY A 194 -4.84 -48.78 -44.51
N VAL A 195 -3.61 -48.95 -44.98
CA VAL A 195 -2.49 -49.49 -44.15
C VAL A 195 -1.69 -48.39 -43.48
N ASP A 196 -2.08 -47.15 -43.67
CA ASP A 196 -1.43 -45.96 -43.12
C ASP A 196 -1.49 -45.97 -41.60
N PRO A 197 -0.38 -45.57 -40.94
CA PRO A 197 -0.34 -45.55 -39.49
C PRO A 197 -1.42 -44.62 -38.92
N LEU A 198 -1.83 -44.90 -37.69
CA LEU A 198 -2.60 -43.93 -36.91
C LEU A 198 -1.71 -42.72 -36.60
N PRO A 199 -2.30 -41.52 -36.43
CA PRO A 199 -1.56 -40.31 -36.12
C PRO A 199 -0.63 -40.50 -34.90
N GLY A 200 0.61 -40.04 -35.02
CA GLY A 200 1.63 -40.05 -33.96
C GLY A 200 1.62 -38.78 -33.10
N ILE A 201 0.99 -37.70 -33.57
CA ILE A 201 0.74 -36.47 -32.80
C ILE A 201 -0.36 -36.64 -31.74
N ALA A 202 -0.43 -35.74 -30.77
CA ALA A 202 -1.45 -35.79 -29.72
C ALA A 202 -2.81 -35.34 -30.28
N CYS A 203 -3.80 -36.24 -30.25
CA CYS A 203 -5.13 -36.01 -30.83
C CYS A 203 -6.24 -36.12 -29.79
N ALA A 204 -7.28 -35.31 -29.93
CA ALA A 204 -8.50 -35.41 -29.13
C ALA A 204 -9.37 -36.58 -29.62
N VAL A 205 -9.51 -37.61 -28.77
CA VAL A 205 -10.36 -38.81 -28.92
C VAL A 205 -10.33 -39.42 -30.33
N MET A 206 -9.35 -40.28 -30.60
CA MET A 206 -9.18 -40.95 -31.90
C MET A 206 -9.66 -42.39 -31.90
N GLY A 207 -10.22 -42.81 -33.03
CA GLY A 207 -10.51 -44.20 -33.36
C GLY A 207 -9.51 -44.84 -34.32
N GLN A 208 -10.01 -45.63 -35.28
CA GLN A 208 -9.21 -46.54 -36.11
C GLN A 208 -9.01 -46.06 -37.55
N PHE A 209 -9.53 -44.88 -37.93
CA PHE A 209 -9.54 -44.40 -39.32
C PHE A 209 -10.02 -45.48 -40.31
N ALA A 210 -11.11 -46.18 -39.98
CA ALA A 210 -11.63 -47.23 -40.86
C ALA A 210 -12.28 -46.63 -42.10
N ASN A 211 -12.06 -47.25 -43.27
CA ASN A 211 -12.60 -46.83 -44.57
C ASN A 211 -12.32 -45.36 -44.84
N ASP A 212 -11.04 -45.01 -44.76
CA ASP A 212 -10.57 -43.63 -44.86
C ASP A 212 -10.61 -43.12 -46.29
N ILE A 213 -10.89 -41.83 -46.41
CA ILE A 213 -10.90 -41.09 -47.67
C ILE A 213 -9.97 -39.89 -47.53
N TRP A 214 -9.45 -39.44 -48.66
CA TRP A 214 -8.39 -38.44 -48.71
C TRP A 214 -8.79 -37.25 -49.57
N PHE A 215 -8.48 -36.05 -49.07
CA PHE A 215 -8.58 -34.81 -49.83
C PHE A 215 -7.23 -34.10 -49.86
N SER A 216 -7.03 -33.24 -50.83
CA SER A 216 -5.93 -32.28 -50.85
C SER A 216 -6.41 -30.88 -51.11
N PHE A 217 -5.58 -29.93 -50.72
CA PHE A 217 -5.73 -28.56 -51.16
C PHE A 217 -4.38 -27.87 -51.25
N VAL A 218 -4.31 -26.83 -52.07
CA VAL A 218 -3.16 -25.93 -52.19
C VAL A 218 -3.69 -24.51 -52.07
N PRO A 219 -3.46 -23.80 -50.96
CA PRO A 219 -3.90 -22.42 -50.85
C PRO A 219 -3.08 -21.53 -51.79
N ASP A 220 -3.71 -20.53 -52.39
CA ASP A 220 -3.09 -19.57 -53.31
C ASP A 220 -2.40 -18.39 -52.59
N GLN A 221 -2.76 -18.18 -51.31
CA GLN A 221 -2.17 -17.20 -50.40
C GLN A 221 -1.97 -17.79 -48.99
N ASN A 222 -1.18 -17.12 -48.15
CA ASN A 222 -0.97 -17.57 -46.77
C ASN A 222 -2.25 -17.31 -45.96
N MET A 223 -2.77 -18.35 -45.29
CA MET A 223 -4.08 -18.34 -44.65
C MET A 223 -4.11 -19.19 -43.37
N VAL A 224 -5.24 -19.12 -42.68
CA VAL A 224 -5.66 -20.02 -41.61
C VAL A 224 -6.76 -20.92 -42.15
N ALA A 225 -6.68 -22.21 -41.86
CA ALA A 225 -7.70 -23.19 -42.21
C ALA A 225 -8.44 -23.68 -40.95
N GLU A 226 -9.77 -23.55 -40.94
CA GLU A 226 -10.66 -24.35 -40.10
C GLU A 226 -11.17 -25.54 -40.94
N ILE A 227 -11.03 -26.76 -40.44
CA ILE A 227 -11.44 -27.98 -41.15
C ILE A 227 -12.37 -28.79 -40.25
N ARG A 228 -13.58 -29.09 -40.74
CA ARG A 228 -14.61 -29.80 -39.97
C ARG A 228 -15.41 -30.78 -40.80
N THR A 229 -15.91 -31.82 -40.14
CA THR A 229 -16.82 -32.83 -40.73
C THR A 229 -18.26 -32.67 -40.23
N CYS A 230 -18.60 -31.49 -39.71
CA CYS A 230 -19.92 -31.18 -39.16
C CYS A 230 -20.99 -31.20 -40.25
N ASP A 231 -21.78 -32.27 -40.27
CA ASP A 231 -22.93 -32.46 -41.15
C ASP A 231 -23.99 -33.29 -40.40
N PRO A 232 -25.22 -32.79 -40.18
CA PRO A 232 -26.24 -33.50 -39.42
C PRO A 232 -26.55 -34.94 -39.87
N LEU A 233 -26.21 -35.29 -41.12
CA LEU A 233 -26.43 -36.60 -41.71
C LEU A 233 -25.18 -37.50 -41.74
N ALA A 234 -24.02 -36.97 -41.34
CA ALA A 234 -22.75 -37.69 -41.36
C ALA A 234 -22.62 -38.72 -40.23
N TRP A 235 -21.48 -39.42 -40.24
CA TRP A 235 -21.14 -40.47 -39.29
C TRP A 235 -20.08 -39.99 -38.28
N ASP A 236 -19.69 -40.90 -37.39
CA ASP A 236 -18.63 -40.74 -36.39
C ASP A 236 -17.25 -40.72 -37.07
N THR A 237 -16.70 -39.52 -37.26
CA THR A 237 -15.51 -39.28 -38.07
C THR A 237 -14.26 -39.07 -37.21
N ASP A 238 -13.11 -39.53 -37.69
CA ASP A 238 -11.79 -39.10 -37.25
C ASP A 238 -11.11 -38.31 -38.39
N LEU A 239 -10.47 -37.20 -38.05
CA LEU A 239 -9.80 -36.29 -38.99
C LEU A 239 -8.32 -36.11 -38.62
N VAL A 240 -7.45 -36.11 -39.63
CA VAL A 240 -6.05 -35.69 -39.51
C VAL A 240 -5.61 -34.94 -40.75
N VAL A 241 -4.80 -33.90 -40.57
CA VAL A 241 -4.26 -33.06 -41.64
C VAL A 241 -2.75 -33.16 -41.68
N TYR A 242 -2.20 -33.27 -42.89
CA TYR A 242 -0.77 -33.35 -43.15
C TYR A 242 -0.30 -32.21 -44.05
N GLU A 243 0.95 -31.78 -43.84
CA GLU A 243 1.72 -31.04 -44.84
C GLU A 243 2.44 -32.02 -45.77
N ASP A 244 2.29 -31.86 -47.08
CA ASP A 244 2.94 -32.66 -48.12
C ASP A 244 3.64 -31.77 -49.16
N PRO A 245 4.70 -31.04 -48.78
CA PRO A 245 5.35 -30.08 -49.68
C PRO A 245 6.05 -30.76 -50.88
N THR A 246 6.26 -32.07 -50.82
CA THR A 246 6.92 -32.86 -51.87
C THR A 246 5.95 -33.64 -52.76
N ASN A 247 4.66 -33.59 -52.46
CA ASN A 247 3.63 -34.41 -53.10
C ASN A 247 3.98 -35.92 -53.06
N ASP A 248 4.49 -36.38 -51.92
CA ASP A 248 4.91 -37.74 -51.63
C ASP A 248 4.27 -38.20 -50.33
N CYS A 249 3.20 -39.00 -50.46
CA CYS A 249 2.44 -39.59 -49.35
C CYS A 249 3.29 -40.36 -48.32
N THR A 250 4.56 -40.68 -48.61
CA THR A 250 5.45 -41.36 -47.67
C THR A 250 6.33 -40.42 -46.85
N ALA A 251 6.32 -39.12 -47.16
CA ALA A 251 7.19 -38.10 -46.56
C ALA A 251 6.40 -36.94 -45.93
N MET A 252 5.12 -37.13 -45.65
CA MET A 252 4.22 -36.12 -45.09
C MET A 252 4.52 -35.84 -43.61
N THR A 253 4.16 -34.64 -43.15
CA THR A 253 4.24 -34.23 -41.74
C THR A 253 2.84 -34.06 -41.17
N GLU A 254 2.52 -34.75 -40.07
CA GLU A 254 1.25 -34.60 -39.34
C GLU A 254 1.19 -33.22 -38.66
N LEU A 255 0.11 -32.46 -38.88
CA LEU A 255 -0.06 -31.12 -38.31
C LEU A 255 -1.11 -31.07 -37.20
N ALA A 256 -2.30 -31.60 -37.45
CA ALA A 256 -3.43 -31.51 -36.53
C ALA A 256 -4.40 -32.70 -36.70
N CYS A 257 -5.14 -33.04 -35.64
CA CYS A 257 -6.09 -34.16 -35.64
C CYS A 257 -7.19 -34.00 -34.57
N ASN A 258 -8.39 -34.49 -34.87
CA ASN A 258 -9.55 -34.44 -33.97
C ASN A 258 -10.59 -35.51 -34.35
N GLY A 259 -11.26 -36.12 -33.37
CA GLY A 259 -12.29 -37.15 -33.60
C GLY A 259 -13.65 -36.76 -33.01
N ASP A 260 -13.66 -36.23 -31.78
CA ASP A 260 -14.90 -35.84 -31.10
C ASP A 260 -14.90 -34.35 -30.70
N SER A 261 -15.36 -33.48 -31.56
CA SER A 261 -15.63 -32.07 -31.23
C SER A 261 -17.05 -31.88 -30.69
N THR A 262 -17.22 -30.83 -29.89
CA THR A 262 -18.50 -30.43 -29.29
C THR A 262 -18.80 -28.93 -29.45
N VAL A 263 -17.98 -28.22 -30.23
CA VAL A 263 -18.00 -26.75 -30.34
C VAL A 263 -19.22 -26.26 -31.12
N LEU A 264 -19.38 -26.76 -32.34
CA LEU A 264 -20.43 -26.41 -33.29
C LEU A 264 -21.78 -27.09 -32.97
N THR A 265 -22.86 -26.37 -33.26
CA THR A 265 -24.24 -26.85 -33.09
C THR A 265 -24.82 -27.30 -34.43
N GLY A 266 -25.74 -28.26 -34.41
CA GLY A 266 -26.38 -28.80 -35.63
C GLY A 266 -25.62 -29.95 -36.30
N CYS A 267 -24.42 -30.30 -35.82
CA CYS A 267 -23.64 -31.43 -36.33
C CYS A 267 -24.19 -32.79 -35.91
N GLN A 268 -23.75 -33.84 -36.60
CA GLN A 268 -23.85 -35.20 -36.10
C GLN A 268 -23.07 -35.38 -34.78
N PRO A 269 -23.46 -36.35 -33.93
CA PRO A 269 -22.62 -36.74 -32.81
C PRO A 269 -21.25 -37.23 -33.29
N PHE A 270 -20.17 -36.84 -32.60
CA PHE A 270 -18.80 -37.32 -32.86
C PHE A 270 -18.26 -36.88 -34.22
N TYR A 271 -18.44 -35.60 -34.53
CA TYR A 271 -17.81 -34.97 -35.70
C TYR A 271 -16.41 -34.49 -35.32
N SER A 272 -15.55 -34.38 -36.31
CA SER A 272 -14.19 -33.90 -36.17
C SER A 272 -14.09 -32.41 -36.49
N HIS A 273 -13.23 -31.70 -35.77
CA HIS A 273 -12.99 -30.27 -35.95
C HIS A 273 -11.54 -29.90 -35.62
N ILE A 274 -10.86 -29.30 -36.58
CA ILE A 274 -9.55 -28.67 -36.43
C ILE A 274 -9.75 -27.18 -36.67
N GLN A 275 -9.29 -26.36 -35.73
CA GLN A 275 -9.28 -24.91 -35.83
C GLN A 275 -7.82 -24.42 -35.86
N PHE A 276 -7.59 -23.24 -36.43
CA PHE A 276 -6.32 -22.52 -36.34
C PHE A 276 -5.12 -23.20 -37.03
N LEU A 277 -5.34 -23.90 -38.16
CA LEU A 277 -4.25 -24.51 -38.91
C LEU A 277 -3.63 -23.50 -39.88
N SER A 278 -2.43 -22.99 -39.59
CA SER A 278 -1.71 -22.13 -40.53
C SER A 278 -1.31 -22.89 -41.80
N VAL A 279 -1.63 -22.33 -42.96
CA VAL A 279 -1.35 -22.92 -44.27
C VAL A 279 -0.67 -21.92 -45.20
N ASN A 280 0.39 -22.38 -45.87
CA ASN A 280 1.26 -21.54 -46.68
C ASN A 280 0.91 -21.62 -48.17
N ALA A 281 0.90 -20.47 -48.83
CA ALA A 281 0.67 -20.35 -50.26
C ALA A 281 1.54 -21.33 -51.07
N GLY A 282 0.91 -22.08 -51.97
CA GLY A 282 1.58 -23.02 -52.86
C GLY A 282 2.09 -24.31 -52.21
N THR A 283 1.79 -24.54 -50.92
CA THR A 283 2.12 -25.80 -50.22
C THR A 283 0.94 -26.77 -50.32
N THR A 284 1.19 -28.04 -50.63
CA THR A 284 0.13 -29.05 -50.66
C THR A 284 -0.16 -29.59 -49.27
N TYR A 285 -1.43 -29.59 -48.89
CA TYR A 285 -1.93 -30.19 -47.67
C TYR A 285 -2.80 -31.40 -48.00
N ARG A 286 -2.80 -32.40 -47.12
CA ARG A 286 -3.62 -33.62 -47.24
C ARG A 286 -4.55 -33.74 -46.05
N ILE A 287 -5.82 -34.00 -46.29
CA ILE A 287 -6.83 -34.26 -45.27
C ILE A 287 -7.20 -35.73 -45.35
N ARG A 288 -7.03 -36.47 -44.25
CA ARG A 288 -7.50 -37.85 -44.14
C ARG A 288 -8.68 -37.90 -43.19
N ILE A 289 -9.77 -38.51 -43.64
CA ILE A 289 -11.00 -38.66 -42.86
C ILE A 289 -11.36 -40.13 -42.82
N GLY A 290 -11.47 -40.71 -41.63
CA GLY A 290 -11.90 -42.10 -41.46
C GLY A 290 -12.99 -42.23 -40.43
N SER A 291 -13.44 -43.46 -40.17
CA SER A 291 -14.38 -43.72 -39.07
C SER A 291 -13.69 -44.14 -37.77
N TYR A 292 -14.30 -43.79 -36.64
CA TYR A 292 -13.84 -44.21 -35.32
C TYR A 292 -13.77 -45.75 -35.16
N GLY A 293 -14.77 -46.45 -35.69
CA GLY A 293 -14.92 -47.91 -35.55
C GLY A 293 -14.79 -48.69 -36.86
N LEU A 294 -14.26 -49.92 -36.79
CA LEU A 294 -14.18 -50.82 -37.96
C LEU A 294 -15.56 -51.10 -38.57
N GLY A 295 -15.66 -50.89 -39.88
CA GLY A 295 -16.86 -51.19 -40.66
C GLY A 295 -17.99 -50.16 -40.52
N VAL A 296 -17.72 -49.03 -39.87
CA VAL A 296 -18.53 -47.82 -39.98
C VAL A 296 -18.19 -47.15 -41.31
N ILE A 297 -19.23 -46.70 -42.01
CA ILE A 297 -19.17 -46.00 -43.30
C ILE A 297 -20.33 -45.02 -43.33
N GLY A 298 -20.23 -43.97 -44.14
CA GLY A 298 -21.29 -42.99 -44.29
C GLY A 298 -21.06 -42.03 -45.45
N LEU A 299 -22.03 -41.14 -45.60
CA LEU A 299 -21.98 -39.98 -46.47
C LEU A 299 -22.01 -38.73 -45.59
N GLY A 300 -21.37 -37.65 -46.02
CA GLY A 300 -21.37 -36.37 -45.32
C GLY A 300 -20.63 -35.31 -46.12
N THR A 301 -20.39 -34.15 -45.51
CA THR A 301 -19.62 -33.06 -46.10
C THR A 301 -18.42 -32.69 -45.23
N VAL A 302 -17.25 -32.48 -45.83
CA VAL A 302 -16.13 -31.80 -45.18
C VAL A 302 -16.20 -30.33 -45.55
N THR A 303 -16.08 -29.45 -44.56
CA THR A 303 -16.00 -28.00 -44.75
C THR A 303 -14.59 -27.54 -44.41
N VAL A 304 -14.00 -26.76 -45.30
CA VAL A 304 -12.70 -26.09 -45.15
C VAL A 304 -12.96 -24.59 -45.25
N ILE A 305 -12.81 -23.86 -44.15
CA ILE A 305 -12.95 -22.40 -44.13
C ILE A 305 -11.54 -21.83 -44.16
N MET A 306 -11.29 -20.95 -45.12
CA MET A 306 -10.00 -20.29 -45.33
C MET A 306 -10.13 -18.81 -45.02
N GLN A 307 -9.26 -18.28 -44.18
CA GLN A 307 -9.25 -16.87 -43.82
C GLN A 307 -7.84 -16.31 -43.91
N ILE A 308 -7.71 -15.03 -44.30
CA ILE A 308 -6.44 -14.31 -44.24
C ILE A 308 -6.24 -13.90 -42.77
N PRO A 309 -5.06 -14.15 -42.16
CA PRO A 309 -4.78 -13.64 -40.83
C PRO A 309 -4.97 -12.13 -40.80
N SER A 310 -5.78 -11.64 -39.89
CA SER A 310 -6.10 -10.21 -39.71
C SER A 310 -5.87 -9.80 -38.26
N MET A 311 -6.00 -8.51 -37.95
CA MET A 311 -6.13 -8.07 -36.56
C MET A 311 -7.29 -8.82 -35.88
N GLU A 312 -7.12 -9.13 -34.59
CA GLU A 312 -8.08 -9.90 -33.81
C GLU A 312 -9.49 -9.27 -33.80
N ILE A 313 -10.50 -10.10 -34.04
CA ILE A 313 -11.92 -9.78 -33.91
C ILE A 313 -12.33 -10.19 -32.51
N CYS A 314 -12.54 -9.20 -31.64
CA CYS A 314 -12.53 -9.40 -30.20
C CYS A 314 -13.75 -10.12 -29.58
N ASP A 315 -14.62 -10.72 -30.39
CA ASP A 315 -15.87 -11.34 -29.93
C ASP A 315 -16.35 -12.58 -30.71
N ASP A 316 -15.50 -13.19 -31.55
CA ASP A 316 -15.89 -14.31 -32.41
C ASP A 316 -15.35 -15.69 -31.95
N GLY A 317 -14.47 -15.72 -30.94
CA GLY A 317 -13.85 -16.90 -30.36
C GLY A 317 -12.78 -17.54 -31.24
N ILE A 318 -12.22 -16.79 -32.19
CA ILE A 318 -11.25 -17.24 -33.18
C ILE A 318 -9.98 -16.40 -33.04
N ASP A 319 -8.84 -17.06 -32.90
CA ASP A 319 -7.50 -16.45 -33.02
C ASP A 319 -7.26 -16.04 -34.49
N ASN A 320 -7.70 -14.83 -34.85
CA ASN A 320 -7.69 -14.30 -36.22
C ASN A 320 -6.28 -13.86 -36.64
N ASP A 321 -5.41 -13.51 -35.69
CA ASP A 321 -4.06 -13.00 -35.95
C ASP A 321 -2.93 -14.04 -35.75
N LEU A 322 -3.26 -15.18 -35.12
CA LEU A 322 -2.44 -16.37 -34.87
C LEU A 322 -1.33 -16.17 -33.83
N ASP A 323 -1.52 -15.27 -32.88
CA ASP A 323 -0.58 -15.11 -31.76
C ASP A 323 -0.84 -16.13 -30.62
N GLY A 324 -1.97 -16.83 -30.67
CA GLY A 324 -2.38 -17.86 -29.71
C GLY A 324 -3.34 -17.37 -28.62
N ALA A 325 -3.72 -16.10 -28.62
CA ALA A 325 -4.81 -15.55 -27.83
C ALA A 325 -6.13 -15.49 -28.64
N THR A 326 -7.25 -15.27 -27.96
CA THR A 326 -8.58 -15.18 -28.60
C THR A 326 -9.42 -14.11 -27.91
N ASP A 327 -10.19 -13.35 -28.68
CA ASP A 327 -11.12 -12.34 -28.17
C ASP A 327 -10.44 -11.37 -27.18
N CYS A 328 -11.11 -11.03 -26.08
CA CYS A 328 -10.58 -10.19 -25.01
C CYS A 328 -9.37 -10.78 -24.26
N LEU A 329 -8.92 -12.00 -24.55
CA LEU A 329 -7.64 -12.50 -24.00
C LEU A 329 -6.45 -12.07 -24.86
N ASP A 330 -6.72 -11.50 -26.04
CA ASP A 330 -5.75 -10.98 -26.98
C ASP A 330 -5.36 -9.53 -26.66
N SER A 331 -4.07 -9.22 -26.82
CA SER A 331 -3.52 -7.90 -26.59
C SER A 331 -3.95 -6.87 -27.64
N ASP A 332 -4.27 -7.30 -28.86
CA ASP A 332 -4.78 -6.45 -29.94
C ASP A 332 -6.22 -5.96 -29.68
N CYS A 333 -6.93 -6.62 -28.74
CA CYS A 333 -8.29 -6.29 -28.35
C CYS A 333 -8.42 -5.21 -27.26
N PHE A 334 -7.31 -4.61 -26.81
CA PHE A 334 -7.32 -3.64 -25.70
C PHE A 334 -8.20 -2.41 -25.93
N ALA A 335 -8.41 -2.02 -27.18
CA ALA A 335 -9.19 -0.85 -27.57
C ALA A 335 -10.64 -1.19 -27.94
N ASP A 336 -11.00 -2.47 -27.98
CA ASP A 336 -12.32 -2.90 -28.41
C ASP A 336 -13.38 -2.64 -27.32
N PRO A 337 -14.48 -1.90 -27.62
CA PRO A 337 -15.53 -1.59 -26.65
C PRO A 337 -16.27 -2.82 -26.07
N SER A 338 -16.21 -3.97 -26.72
CA SER A 338 -16.78 -5.23 -26.24
C SER A 338 -15.97 -5.83 -25.08
N CYS A 339 -14.69 -5.49 -24.99
CA CYS A 339 -13.78 -5.96 -23.97
C CYS A 339 -13.63 -4.94 -22.83
N ASN A 340 -14.02 -5.35 -21.62
CA ASN A 340 -13.99 -4.48 -20.45
C ASN A 340 -12.89 -4.92 -19.49
N PHE A 341 -11.73 -4.29 -19.60
CA PHE A 341 -10.55 -4.60 -18.79
C PHE A 341 -10.47 -3.76 -17.53
N THR A 342 -10.00 -4.39 -16.45
CA THR A 342 -9.51 -3.66 -15.28
C THR A 342 -8.05 -3.31 -15.54
N GLN A 343 -7.69 -2.03 -15.50
CA GLN A 343 -6.29 -1.61 -15.66
C GLN A 343 -5.39 -2.29 -14.62
N GLY A 344 -4.31 -2.92 -15.08
CA GLY A 344 -3.36 -3.68 -14.27
C GLY A 344 -3.75 -5.14 -13.99
N ASP A 345 -4.89 -5.62 -14.49
CA ASP A 345 -5.33 -7.01 -14.30
C ASP A 345 -4.64 -7.99 -15.25
N GLU A 346 -4.30 -7.53 -16.46
CA GLU A 346 -3.59 -8.31 -17.47
C GLU A 346 -2.37 -7.54 -17.99
N CYS A 347 -1.38 -8.27 -18.54
CA CYS A 347 -0.12 -7.71 -19.03
C CYS A 347 -0.29 -6.54 -20.01
N PHE A 348 -1.23 -6.63 -20.96
CA PHE A 348 -1.43 -5.61 -22.00
C PHE A 348 -2.13 -4.34 -21.48
N VAL A 349 -2.69 -4.39 -20.25
CA VAL A 349 -3.22 -3.21 -19.53
C VAL A 349 -2.39 -2.87 -18.30
N ALA A 350 -1.10 -3.27 -18.28
CA ALA A 350 -0.21 -3.03 -17.16
C ALA A 350 -0.17 -1.55 -16.73
N ILE A 351 -0.05 -1.34 -15.42
CA ILE A 351 0.05 0.01 -14.85
C ILE A 351 1.52 0.46 -14.90
N GLU A 352 1.79 1.61 -15.50
CA GLU A 352 3.12 2.21 -15.48
C GLU A 352 3.55 2.57 -14.04
N VAL A 353 4.78 2.21 -13.68
CA VAL A 353 5.40 2.50 -12.38
C VAL A 353 6.76 3.17 -12.55
N PHE A 354 7.24 3.83 -11.49
CA PHE A 354 8.45 4.64 -11.50
C PHE A 354 9.37 4.33 -10.31
N ASP A 355 10.59 4.88 -10.33
CA ASP A 355 11.54 4.76 -9.21
C ASP A 355 10.96 5.33 -7.90
N GLY A 356 11.06 4.56 -6.83
CA GLY A 356 10.46 4.86 -5.53
C GLY A 356 9.20 4.03 -5.29
N ALA A 357 8.35 4.50 -4.38
CA ALA A 357 7.16 3.77 -3.95
C ALA A 357 5.95 4.09 -4.84
N ASN A 358 5.30 3.03 -5.33
CA ASN A 358 4.11 3.09 -6.17
C ASN A 358 2.94 2.45 -5.40
N PRO A 359 1.77 3.10 -5.28
CA PRO A 359 0.62 2.49 -4.65
C PRO A 359 0.08 1.35 -5.52
N ILE A 360 -0.13 0.18 -4.92
CA ILE A 360 -0.61 -1.02 -5.61
C ILE A 360 -1.79 -1.66 -4.88
N SER A 361 -2.69 -2.30 -5.63
CA SER A 361 -3.91 -2.92 -5.11
C SER A 361 -4.35 -4.06 -6.01
N ASN A 362 -4.57 -5.25 -5.45
CA ASN A 362 -5.10 -6.39 -6.19
C ASN A 362 -6.60 -6.64 -5.96
N VAL A 363 -7.30 -5.73 -5.27
CA VAL A 363 -8.75 -5.81 -5.04
C VAL A 363 -9.58 -5.96 -6.32
N PRO A 364 -9.27 -5.28 -7.44
CA PRO A 364 -10.09 -5.37 -8.64
C PRO A 364 -9.61 -6.48 -9.61
N PHE A 365 -8.53 -7.19 -9.28
CA PHE A 365 -7.89 -8.15 -10.17
C PHE A 365 -8.46 -9.56 -10.02
N THR A 366 -8.41 -10.32 -11.11
CA THR A 366 -8.85 -11.70 -11.22
C THR A 366 -7.66 -12.65 -11.18
N THR A 367 -7.90 -13.95 -11.17
CA THR A 367 -6.83 -14.94 -11.35
C THR A 367 -6.99 -15.48 -12.76
N SER A 368 -6.14 -15.05 -13.68
CA SER A 368 -6.21 -15.42 -15.08
C SER A 368 -5.24 -16.56 -15.42
N THR A 369 -5.28 -17.03 -16.67
CA THR A 369 -4.37 -18.04 -17.20
C THR A 369 -3.12 -17.37 -17.79
N ASP A 370 -2.28 -16.87 -16.91
CA ASP A 370 -1.02 -16.21 -17.28
C ASP A 370 0.10 -17.19 -17.65
N PRO A 371 1.21 -16.68 -18.21
CA PRO A 371 2.42 -17.47 -18.46
C PRO A 371 2.83 -18.32 -17.24
N PRO A 372 3.10 -19.62 -17.45
CA PRO A 372 3.47 -20.52 -16.38
C PRO A 372 4.80 -20.09 -15.77
N ILE A 373 4.85 -20.03 -14.44
CA ILE A 373 6.05 -19.67 -13.69
C ILE A 373 7.17 -20.69 -13.98
N ASP A 374 8.33 -20.23 -14.46
CA ASP A 374 9.54 -21.05 -14.47
C ASP A 374 10.04 -21.28 -13.04
N ILE A 375 9.56 -22.36 -12.43
CA ILE A 375 9.93 -22.77 -11.07
C ILE A 375 11.43 -23.07 -10.90
N SER A 376 12.18 -23.20 -11.99
CA SER A 376 13.64 -23.39 -11.93
C SER A 376 14.38 -22.08 -11.64
N LEU A 377 13.76 -20.94 -11.95
CA LEU A 377 14.24 -19.59 -11.60
C LEU A 377 14.01 -19.28 -10.10
N CYS A 378 12.99 -19.91 -9.50
CA CYS A 378 12.52 -19.66 -8.12
C CYS A 378 12.65 -20.88 -7.18
N PRO A 379 13.83 -21.54 -7.05
CA PRO A 379 13.92 -22.77 -6.29
C PRO A 379 13.77 -22.52 -4.77
N GLY A 380 12.59 -22.80 -4.24
CA GLY A 380 12.31 -22.84 -2.80
C GLY A 380 11.78 -21.53 -2.18
N THR A 381 11.27 -20.60 -2.99
CA THR A 381 10.86 -19.24 -2.56
C THR A 381 9.43 -19.14 -2.01
N GLY A 382 8.76 -20.24 -1.73
CA GLY A 382 7.41 -20.17 -1.15
C GLY A 382 6.32 -19.74 -2.12
N ASN A 383 6.61 -19.46 -3.41
CA ASN A 383 5.61 -19.05 -4.39
C ASN A 383 4.36 -19.92 -4.35
N GLY A 384 3.22 -19.28 -4.09
CA GLY A 384 1.93 -19.93 -3.98
C GLY A 384 1.19 -19.94 -5.31
N ALA A 385 -0.09 -19.61 -5.26
CA ALA A 385 -0.98 -19.71 -6.41
C ALA A 385 -0.81 -18.59 -7.45
N MET A 386 -0.04 -17.53 -7.16
CA MET A 386 -0.09 -16.26 -7.92
C MET A 386 -1.54 -15.80 -8.12
N ALA A 387 -2.37 -15.91 -7.08
CA ALA A 387 -3.79 -15.58 -7.20
C ALA A 387 -4.03 -14.07 -7.10
N PHE A 388 -5.05 -13.61 -7.80
CA PHE A 388 -5.44 -12.19 -7.91
C PHE A 388 -4.23 -11.32 -8.19
N ASP A 389 -3.53 -11.65 -9.26
CA ASP A 389 -2.30 -11.02 -9.64
C ASP A 389 -2.55 -9.78 -10.49
N GLY A 390 -1.59 -8.86 -10.44
CA GLY A 390 -1.59 -7.68 -11.27
C GLY A 390 -0.28 -7.50 -12.01
N TRP A 391 -0.33 -6.63 -13.00
CA TRP A 391 0.74 -6.35 -13.95
C TRP A 391 1.12 -4.87 -13.93
N TRP A 392 2.42 -4.61 -13.83
CA TRP A 392 3.02 -3.28 -13.81
C TRP A 392 4.19 -3.19 -14.78
N GLU A 393 4.25 -2.13 -15.57
CA GLU A 393 5.34 -1.89 -16.52
C GLU A 393 6.32 -0.85 -15.96
N TYR A 394 7.61 -1.15 -16.01
CA TYR A 394 8.68 -0.29 -15.52
C TYR A 394 9.77 -0.11 -16.59
N GLU A 395 10.07 1.14 -16.96
CA GLU A 395 11.27 1.47 -17.75
C GLU A 395 12.43 1.82 -16.81
N ALA A 396 13.52 1.04 -16.88
CA ALA A 396 14.67 1.27 -16.03
C ALA A 396 15.35 2.60 -16.36
N THR A 397 15.50 3.46 -15.37
CA THR A 397 16.05 4.81 -15.54
C THR A 397 17.57 4.81 -15.66
N GLU A 398 18.24 3.78 -15.13
CA GLU A 398 19.70 3.63 -15.21
C GLU A 398 20.14 2.16 -15.24
N THR A 399 21.40 1.91 -15.62
CA THR A 399 21.98 0.56 -15.61
C THR A 399 22.60 0.30 -14.24
N ALA A 400 21.92 -0.48 -13.40
CA ALA A 400 22.27 -0.71 -12.01
C ALA A 400 21.67 -2.02 -11.47
N ASP A 401 22.09 -2.44 -10.28
CA ASP A 401 21.31 -3.40 -9.50
C ASP A 401 20.11 -2.67 -8.88
N TYR A 402 18.95 -3.31 -8.85
CA TYR A 402 17.71 -2.76 -8.29
C TYR A 402 17.17 -3.67 -7.20
N TRP A 403 16.61 -3.06 -6.15
CA TRP A 403 15.64 -3.70 -5.29
C TRP A 403 14.23 -3.43 -5.82
N ILE A 404 13.47 -4.49 -6.06
CA ILE A 404 12.03 -4.42 -6.34
C ILE A 404 11.32 -5.21 -5.24
N HIS A 405 10.48 -4.55 -4.46
CA HIS A 405 9.82 -5.18 -3.32
C HIS A 405 8.43 -4.66 -2.98
N THR A 406 7.68 -5.49 -2.27
CA THR A 406 6.34 -5.18 -1.76
C THR A 406 6.31 -4.82 -0.28
N CYS A 407 7.47 -4.67 0.39
CA CYS A 407 7.53 -4.26 1.80
C CYS A 407 6.84 -2.91 2.02
N ASP A 408 5.79 -2.94 2.84
CA ASP A 408 4.94 -1.81 3.22
C ASP A 408 4.36 -2.04 4.63
N PRO A 409 4.81 -1.29 5.66
CA PRO A 409 4.24 -1.35 7.02
C PRO A 409 2.75 -0.98 7.09
N GLY A 410 2.24 -0.24 6.10
CA GLY A 410 0.86 0.18 5.98
C GLY A 410 -0.02 -0.75 5.15
N ALA A 411 0.51 -1.88 4.64
CA ALA A 411 -0.27 -2.81 3.84
C ALA A 411 -1.49 -3.34 4.61
N VAL A 412 -2.64 -3.43 3.92
CA VAL A 412 -3.89 -3.91 4.50
C VAL A 412 -4.42 -5.08 3.67
N GLY A 413 -4.50 -6.27 4.29
CA GLY A 413 -5.04 -7.48 3.65
C GLY A 413 -4.08 -8.21 2.70
N TRP A 414 -2.95 -7.57 2.36
CA TRP A 414 -1.96 -8.10 1.41
C TRP A 414 -0.74 -8.66 2.14
N ASN A 415 -0.95 -9.79 2.82
CA ASN A 415 -0.03 -10.31 3.84
C ASN A 415 0.94 -11.40 3.35
N ASP A 416 0.89 -11.79 2.08
CA ASP A 416 1.69 -12.89 1.52
C ASP A 416 1.76 -12.71 0.00
N THR A 417 2.74 -11.92 -0.45
CA THR A 417 2.85 -11.45 -1.84
C THR A 417 3.91 -12.23 -2.58
N ASP A 418 3.60 -12.65 -3.80
CA ASP A 418 4.53 -13.30 -4.72
C ASP A 418 4.87 -12.35 -5.87
N LEU A 419 6.15 -12.19 -6.20
CA LEU A 419 6.65 -11.23 -7.19
C LEU A 419 7.49 -11.91 -8.26
N LEU A 420 7.21 -11.59 -9.53
CA LEU A 420 8.00 -11.99 -10.70
C LEU A 420 8.36 -10.75 -11.54
N VAL A 421 9.52 -10.81 -12.18
CA VAL A 421 10.00 -9.78 -13.11
C VAL A 421 10.41 -10.43 -14.43
N TYR A 422 9.96 -9.85 -15.54
CA TYR A 422 10.25 -10.26 -16.91
C TYR A 422 11.02 -9.16 -17.64
N ASP A 423 11.94 -9.54 -18.53
CA ASP A 423 12.59 -8.62 -19.48
C ASP A 423 11.65 -8.39 -20.67
N PHE A 424 10.83 -7.35 -20.59
CA PHE A 424 9.80 -7.08 -21.58
C PHE A 424 10.40 -6.62 -22.92
N THR A 425 11.51 -5.86 -22.88
CA THR A 425 12.26 -5.52 -24.10
C THR A 425 12.82 -6.78 -24.79
N ALA A 426 13.32 -7.78 -24.04
CA ALA A 426 13.76 -9.04 -24.62
C ALA A 426 12.61 -9.88 -25.20
N ALA A 427 11.42 -9.77 -24.62
CA ALA A 427 10.18 -10.33 -25.15
C ALA A 427 9.65 -9.60 -26.41
N GLY A 428 10.35 -8.57 -26.91
CA GLY A 428 9.88 -7.79 -28.05
C GLY A 428 8.74 -6.83 -27.69
N GLU A 429 8.52 -6.59 -26.40
CA GLU A 429 7.47 -5.72 -25.85
C GLU A 429 6.06 -6.22 -26.19
N ASP A 430 5.92 -7.54 -26.13
CA ASP A 430 4.73 -8.30 -26.47
C ASP A 430 4.44 -9.32 -25.36
N CYS A 431 3.20 -9.30 -24.85
CA CYS A 431 2.77 -10.15 -23.75
C CYS A 431 2.78 -11.65 -24.12
N ALA A 432 2.54 -12.00 -25.39
CA ALA A 432 2.59 -13.38 -25.87
C ALA A 432 3.98 -14.01 -25.69
N ASN A 433 5.02 -13.17 -25.67
CA ASN A 433 6.42 -13.60 -25.58
C ASN A 433 6.99 -13.55 -24.16
N LEU A 434 6.18 -13.29 -23.11
CA LEU A 434 6.68 -13.22 -21.74
C LEU A 434 7.22 -14.56 -21.22
N ALA A 435 6.61 -15.68 -21.64
CA ALA A 435 7.03 -17.01 -21.21
C ALA A 435 8.47 -17.32 -21.68
N GLY A 436 9.37 -17.59 -20.73
CA GLY A 436 10.79 -17.81 -21.00
C GLY A 436 11.67 -16.55 -20.95
N ASN A 437 11.08 -15.38 -20.69
CA ASN A 437 11.78 -14.11 -20.46
C ASN A 437 11.73 -13.67 -18.97
N GLU A 438 11.41 -14.58 -18.06
CA GLU A 438 11.51 -14.36 -16.61
C GLU A 438 12.98 -14.15 -16.20
N ILE A 439 13.25 -13.09 -15.42
CA ILE A 439 14.62 -12.75 -14.99
C ILE A 439 14.81 -12.76 -13.47
N ALA A 440 13.74 -12.60 -12.69
CA ALA A 440 13.78 -12.76 -11.24
C ALA A 440 12.40 -13.08 -10.66
N CYS A 441 12.41 -13.66 -9.47
CA CYS A 441 11.20 -13.94 -8.72
C CYS A 441 11.50 -14.14 -7.23
N ASN A 442 10.51 -13.86 -6.39
CA ASN A 442 10.52 -14.21 -4.98
C ASN A 442 9.08 -14.34 -4.47
N GLY A 443 8.86 -15.13 -3.43
CA GLY A 443 7.58 -15.21 -2.68
C GLY A 443 7.71 -14.72 -1.25
N ASP A 444 8.87 -14.93 -0.62
CA ASP A 444 9.11 -14.60 0.78
C ASP A 444 10.48 -13.95 1.01
N SER A 445 10.51 -12.81 1.70
CA SER A 445 11.74 -12.14 2.11
C SER A 445 11.72 -11.71 3.58
N PHE A 446 12.92 -11.63 4.14
CA PHE A 446 13.20 -11.18 5.52
C PHE A 446 14.45 -10.29 5.59
N ILE A 447 14.91 -9.79 4.44
CA ILE A 447 16.23 -9.17 4.30
C ILE A 447 16.22 -7.68 4.66
N LEU A 448 15.14 -6.96 4.34
CA LEU A 448 15.03 -5.53 4.64
C LEU A 448 14.94 -5.27 6.15
N PRO A 449 15.68 -4.27 6.68
CA PRO A 449 15.76 -3.97 8.11
C PRO A 449 14.60 -3.10 8.66
N GLY A 450 13.72 -2.58 7.80
CA GLY A 450 12.59 -1.71 8.19
C GLY A 450 11.35 -2.49 8.69
N PRO A 451 10.33 -1.80 9.23
CA PRO A 451 9.07 -2.45 9.58
C PRO A 451 8.33 -2.88 8.31
N CYS A 452 8.61 -4.08 7.83
CA CYS A 452 7.86 -4.70 6.74
C CYS A 452 6.69 -5.47 7.30
N GLN A 453 5.59 -5.53 6.52
CA GLN A 453 4.66 -6.63 6.70
C GLN A 453 5.40 -7.95 6.48
N ASN A 454 4.77 -8.97 6.97
CA ASN A 454 5.30 -10.30 7.13
C ASN A 454 5.05 -11.00 5.76
N TRP A 455 5.96 -11.84 5.23
CA TRP A 455 5.82 -12.50 3.90
C TRP A 455 5.72 -11.53 2.71
N TYR A 456 6.51 -10.46 2.74
CA TYR A 456 6.70 -9.59 1.58
C TYR A 456 7.68 -10.21 0.59
N SER A 457 7.59 -9.80 -0.67
CA SER A 457 8.51 -10.20 -1.73
C SER A 457 9.58 -9.15 -1.97
N LEU A 458 10.80 -9.61 -2.29
CA LEU A 458 11.94 -8.78 -2.68
C LEU A 458 12.77 -9.52 -3.72
N VAL A 459 13.08 -8.88 -4.83
CA VAL A 459 14.12 -9.33 -5.76
C VAL A 459 15.23 -8.28 -5.83
N GLU A 460 16.47 -8.77 -5.97
CA GLU A 460 17.64 -7.96 -6.27
C GLU A 460 18.20 -8.42 -7.61
N LEU A 461 18.18 -7.56 -8.62
CA LEU A 461 18.56 -7.91 -9.98
C LEU A 461 19.17 -6.72 -10.75
N PRO A 462 20.11 -6.98 -11.68
CA PRO A 462 20.62 -5.94 -12.55
C PRO A 462 19.60 -5.58 -13.64
N LEU A 463 19.30 -4.28 -13.78
CA LEU A 463 18.51 -3.73 -14.88
C LEU A 463 19.38 -2.83 -15.77
N VAL A 464 18.92 -2.60 -17.00
CA VAL A 464 19.63 -1.80 -18.01
C VAL A 464 18.81 -0.56 -18.37
N ALA A 465 19.43 0.62 -18.29
CA ALA A 465 18.79 1.89 -18.65
C ALA A 465 18.08 1.84 -20.01
N GLY A 466 16.82 2.26 -20.03
CA GLY A 466 15.96 2.33 -21.21
C GLY A 466 15.35 0.99 -21.66
N ASN A 467 15.68 -0.13 -21.00
CA ASN A 467 14.92 -1.36 -21.17
C ASN A 467 13.64 -1.28 -20.34
N ARG A 468 12.60 -1.94 -20.84
CA ARG A 468 11.29 -2.07 -20.18
C ARG A 468 11.16 -3.46 -19.57
N TYR A 469 10.56 -3.50 -18.39
CA TYR A 469 10.41 -4.67 -17.56
C TYR A 469 8.96 -4.79 -17.15
N MET A 470 8.46 -6.02 -17.13
CA MET A 470 7.13 -6.32 -16.66
C MET A 470 7.23 -6.93 -15.26
N ILE A 471 6.46 -6.41 -14.32
CA ILE A 471 6.44 -6.83 -12.92
C ILE A 471 5.05 -7.41 -12.66
N ARG A 472 5.02 -8.69 -12.28
CA ARG A 472 3.79 -9.39 -11.93
C ARG A 472 3.78 -9.63 -10.43
N ILE A 473 2.71 -9.22 -9.76
CA ILE A 473 2.57 -9.41 -8.30
C ILE A 473 1.25 -10.10 -8.02
N GLY A 474 1.35 -11.32 -7.50
CA GLY A 474 0.22 -12.11 -7.03
C GLY A 474 0.29 -12.35 -5.54
N THR A 475 -0.53 -13.29 -5.08
CA THR A 475 -0.54 -13.72 -3.68
C THR A 475 -0.43 -15.23 -3.55
N TYR A 476 0.11 -15.69 -2.41
CA TYR A 476 0.30 -17.12 -2.16
C TYR A 476 -1.01 -17.92 -2.21
N SER A 477 -2.13 -17.27 -1.90
CA SER A 477 -3.49 -17.83 -1.88
C SER A 477 -4.49 -16.73 -2.26
N THR A 478 -5.78 -16.87 -2.00
CA THR A 478 -6.80 -15.90 -2.43
C THR A 478 -6.87 -14.63 -1.55
N PHE A 479 -5.73 -13.97 -1.29
CA PHE A 479 -5.66 -12.75 -0.48
C PHE A 479 -5.89 -11.51 -1.34
N VAL A 480 -6.61 -10.53 -0.78
CA VAL A 480 -6.87 -9.24 -1.45
C VAL A 480 -6.55 -8.09 -0.53
N GLY A 481 -5.92 -7.05 -1.08
CA GLY A 481 -5.46 -5.93 -0.29
C GLY A 481 -4.82 -4.82 -1.10
N THR A 482 -4.22 -3.90 -0.36
CA THR A 482 -3.52 -2.72 -0.87
C THR A 482 -2.16 -2.60 -0.20
N GLY A 483 -1.16 -2.08 -0.91
CA GLY A 483 0.18 -1.84 -0.39
C GLY A 483 0.99 -0.93 -1.31
N SER A 484 2.32 -1.08 -1.29
CA SER A 484 3.23 -0.35 -2.19
C SER A 484 4.26 -1.26 -2.87
N LEU A 485 4.55 -0.96 -4.13
CA LEU A 485 5.62 -1.56 -4.94
C LEU A 485 6.74 -0.52 -4.97
N THR A 486 7.85 -0.85 -4.31
CA THR A 486 9.02 0.02 -4.31
C THR A 486 10.05 -0.51 -5.30
N ILE A 487 10.47 0.35 -6.22
CA ILE A 487 11.53 0.09 -7.19
C ILE A 487 12.68 1.03 -6.89
N GLN A 488 13.81 0.50 -6.46
CA GLN A 488 14.93 1.31 -6.00
C GLN A 488 16.23 0.85 -6.66
N SER A 489 16.85 1.76 -7.41
CA SER A 489 18.22 1.56 -7.89
C SER A 489 19.21 1.56 -6.73
N LEU A 490 20.18 0.65 -6.77
CA LEU A 490 21.29 0.51 -5.83
C LEU A 490 22.55 1.25 -6.29
N THR A 491 22.50 2.03 -7.38
CA THR A 491 23.59 2.97 -7.71
C THR A 491 23.79 3.99 -6.59
N CYS A 492 22.70 4.34 -5.89
CA CYS A 492 22.74 5.13 -4.67
C CYS A 492 22.00 4.39 -3.54
N PRO A 493 22.71 3.62 -2.71
CA PRO A 493 22.08 2.81 -1.67
C PRO A 493 21.30 3.69 -0.67
N PRO A 494 20.28 3.16 0.02
CA PRO A 494 19.53 3.95 0.99
C PRO A 494 20.42 4.35 2.17
N MET A 495 20.12 5.51 2.79
CA MET A 495 20.66 5.86 4.09
C MET A 495 20.23 4.81 5.13
N THR A 496 21.16 4.38 5.98
CA THR A 496 20.86 3.46 7.08
C THR A 496 21.49 3.91 8.38
N GLY A 497 20.89 3.52 9.49
CA GLY A 497 21.46 3.69 10.83
C GLY A 497 21.42 5.13 11.35
N LEU A 498 20.52 5.96 10.83
CA LEU A 498 20.34 7.33 11.28
C LEU A 498 19.90 7.37 12.75
N THR A 499 20.71 8.05 13.56
CA THR A 499 20.48 8.29 14.98
C THR A 499 20.73 9.75 15.31
N VAL A 500 20.13 10.23 16.40
CA VAL A 500 20.37 11.58 16.91
C VAL A 500 20.68 11.57 18.40
N ALA A 501 21.63 12.40 18.80
CA ALA A 501 21.91 12.72 20.20
C ALA A 501 21.85 14.23 20.40
N THR A 502 21.15 14.69 21.44
CA THR A 502 21.06 16.11 21.78
C THR A 502 21.90 16.43 23.02
N ASP A 503 22.56 17.60 23.03
CA ASP A 503 23.31 18.09 24.18
C ASP A 503 22.56 19.24 24.87
N CYS A 504 22.16 18.96 26.09
CA CYS A 504 21.38 19.86 26.94
C CYS A 504 22.08 21.14 27.39
N ASN A 505 23.41 21.18 27.34
CA ASN A 505 24.18 22.37 27.76
C ASN A 505 24.37 23.35 26.61
N THR A 506 24.50 22.81 25.39
CA THR A 506 24.88 23.58 24.19
C THR A 506 23.69 23.77 23.24
N GLY A 507 22.64 22.97 23.37
CA GLY A 507 21.52 22.92 22.42
C GLY A 507 21.94 22.36 21.07
N GLU A 508 22.94 21.49 21.03
CA GLU A 508 23.43 20.88 19.78
C GLU A 508 22.72 19.55 19.51
N ALA A 509 22.42 19.26 18.24
CA ALA A 509 21.93 17.96 17.80
C ALA A 509 22.99 17.30 16.91
N THR A 510 23.51 16.15 17.34
CA THR A 510 24.47 15.35 16.59
C THR A 510 23.76 14.20 15.91
N LEU A 511 23.68 14.27 14.59
CA LEU A 511 23.19 13.20 13.72
C LEU A 511 24.35 12.25 13.40
N SER A 512 24.08 10.94 13.34
CA SER A 512 25.05 9.91 12.94
C SER A 512 24.36 8.84 12.10
N TRP A 513 25.06 8.29 11.10
CA TRP A 513 24.54 7.28 10.17
C TRP A 513 25.64 6.32 9.69
N ASP A 514 25.25 5.20 9.08
CA ASP A 514 26.19 4.20 8.54
C ASP A 514 26.90 4.70 7.27
N PRO A 515 28.19 4.35 7.07
CA PRO A 515 28.94 4.75 5.88
C PRO A 515 28.46 4.03 4.61
N ASN A 516 28.25 4.77 3.52
CA ASN A 516 27.91 4.26 2.19
C ASN A 516 28.63 5.07 1.08
N PRO A 517 28.71 4.59 -0.18
CA PRO A 517 29.44 5.25 -1.26
C PRO A 517 28.62 6.37 -1.91
N TYR A 518 28.31 7.43 -1.16
CA TYR A 518 27.67 8.62 -1.69
C TYR A 518 28.68 9.59 -2.31
N ASP A 519 28.24 10.43 -3.26
CA ASP A 519 29.00 11.60 -3.70
C ASP A 519 28.83 12.77 -2.71
N SER A 520 27.60 12.98 -2.25
CA SER A 520 27.24 13.92 -1.18
C SER A 520 26.07 13.40 -0.35
N ILE A 521 25.81 13.99 0.81
CA ILE A 521 24.68 13.68 1.67
C ILE A 521 23.93 14.98 1.96
N ASP A 522 22.63 14.98 1.73
CA ASP A 522 21.75 16.12 2.02
C ASP A 522 21.05 15.92 3.37
N LEU A 523 21.00 16.98 4.16
CA LEU A 523 20.36 17.01 5.48
C LEU A 523 19.27 18.06 5.48
N THR A 524 18.03 17.65 5.71
CA THR A 524 16.90 18.56 5.93
C THR A 524 16.46 18.53 7.39
N ARG A 525 15.98 19.67 7.88
CA ARG A 525 15.35 19.84 9.19
C ARG A 525 14.01 20.51 8.98
N ASP A 526 12.95 19.87 9.44
CA ASP A 526 11.56 20.28 9.26
C ASP A 526 11.21 20.57 7.78
N GLY A 527 11.73 19.72 6.87
CA GLY A 527 11.56 19.83 5.42
C GLY A 527 12.41 20.91 4.74
N VAL A 528 13.31 21.58 5.47
CA VAL A 528 14.21 22.60 4.92
C VAL A 528 15.65 22.07 4.88
N LEU A 529 16.29 22.09 3.71
CA LEU A 529 17.70 21.73 3.57
C LEU A 529 18.58 22.66 4.43
N ILE A 530 19.29 22.08 5.40
CA ILE A 530 20.20 22.81 6.30
C ILE A 530 21.67 22.61 5.93
N ALA A 531 22.03 21.49 5.32
CA ALA A 531 23.40 21.20 4.92
C ALA A 531 23.46 20.15 3.79
N THR A 532 24.54 20.24 3.01
CA THR A 532 25.02 19.19 2.11
C THR A 532 26.46 18.88 2.51
N VAL A 533 26.74 17.65 2.92
CA VAL A 533 28.07 17.21 3.39
C VAL A 533 28.71 16.24 2.39
N PRO A 534 30.04 16.08 2.40
CA PRO A 534 30.73 15.05 1.62
C PRO A 534 30.13 13.65 1.83
N GLY A 535 30.02 12.86 0.76
CA GLY A 535 29.37 11.56 0.83
C GLY A 535 30.06 10.49 1.70
N ASN A 536 31.30 10.75 2.13
CA ASN A 536 32.04 9.91 3.06
C ASN A 536 31.87 10.33 4.54
N ASP A 537 31.09 11.36 4.83
CA ASP A 537 30.78 11.76 6.20
C ASP A 537 29.76 10.79 6.81
N THR A 538 29.87 10.56 8.12
CA THR A 538 29.00 9.65 8.88
C THR A 538 28.29 10.36 10.03
N SER A 539 28.44 11.68 10.12
CA SER A 539 27.81 12.49 11.15
C SER A 539 27.73 13.97 10.76
N TYR A 540 26.79 14.67 11.37
CA TYR A 540 26.63 16.11 11.26
C TYR A 540 26.18 16.69 12.60
N VAL A 541 26.74 17.83 12.98
CA VAL A 541 26.35 18.55 14.20
C VAL A 541 25.60 19.81 13.81
N ASP A 542 24.35 19.89 14.23
CA ASP A 542 23.51 21.07 14.12
C ASP A 542 23.62 21.90 15.40
N LEU A 543 24.00 23.17 15.26
CA LEU A 543 24.48 23.98 16.37
C LEU A 543 23.43 24.96 16.89
N ALA A 544 23.42 25.16 18.21
CA ALA A 544 22.70 26.24 18.91
C ALA A 544 21.19 26.28 18.60
N LEU A 545 20.54 25.12 18.62
CA LEU A 545 19.09 24.99 18.46
C LEU A 545 18.37 25.54 19.70
N ALA A 546 17.23 26.20 19.46
CA ALA A 546 16.33 26.54 20.55
C ALA A 546 15.65 25.27 21.07
N PRO A 547 15.22 25.24 22.35
CA PRO A 547 14.39 24.15 22.86
C PRO A 547 13.18 23.89 21.97
N GLY A 548 12.96 22.62 21.62
CA GLY A 548 11.89 22.20 20.72
C GLY A 548 12.15 20.85 20.08
N THR A 549 11.14 20.35 19.38
CA THR A 549 11.19 19.12 18.59
C THR A 549 11.50 19.45 17.14
N TYR A 550 12.46 18.76 16.56
CA TYR A 550 12.89 18.92 15.17
C TYR A 550 12.89 17.57 14.46
N THR A 551 12.39 17.53 13.23
CA THR A 551 12.44 16.32 12.39
C THR A 551 13.58 16.45 11.40
N TYR A 552 14.53 15.53 11.44
CA TYR A 552 15.64 15.47 10.49
C TYR A 552 15.41 14.38 9.48
N GLU A 553 15.69 14.69 8.21
CA GLU A 553 15.75 13.71 7.13
C GLU A 553 17.14 13.78 6.49
N VAL A 554 17.79 12.63 6.33
CA VAL A 554 19.14 12.52 5.78
C VAL A 554 19.13 11.54 4.62
N GLN A 555 19.72 11.94 3.50
CA GLN A 555 19.71 11.15 2.26
C GLN A 555 21.06 11.23 1.53
N GLY A 556 21.48 10.09 0.98
CA GLY A 556 22.63 10.02 0.09
C GLY A 556 22.32 10.59 -1.30
N VAL A 557 23.33 11.14 -1.97
CA VAL A 557 23.26 11.62 -3.36
C VAL A 557 24.40 11.01 -4.14
N CYS A 558 24.11 10.40 -5.29
CA CYS A 558 25.08 9.74 -6.16
C CYS A 558 24.80 10.11 -7.61
N ALA A 559 25.80 10.60 -8.33
CA ALA A 559 25.72 11.11 -9.69
C ALA A 559 24.61 12.18 -9.92
N GLY A 560 24.16 12.85 -8.85
CA GLY A 560 23.06 13.81 -8.88
C GLY A 560 21.66 13.22 -8.63
N ASN A 561 21.56 11.91 -8.42
CA ASN A 561 20.34 11.20 -8.02
C ASN A 561 20.27 11.04 -6.50
N PHE A 562 19.08 11.19 -5.93
CA PHE A 562 18.83 10.95 -4.50
C PHE A 562 18.65 9.45 -4.24
N GLY A 563 19.37 8.91 -3.26
CA GLY A 563 19.07 7.59 -2.69
C GLY A 563 17.90 7.66 -1.70
N GLY A 564 17.52 6.51 -1.14
CA GLY A 564 16.52 6.46 -0.07
C GLY A 564 16.96 7.26 1.17
N SER A 565 16.03 8.00 1.77
CA SER A 565 16.27 8.81 2.97
C SER A 565 15.88 8.07 4.25
N GLU A 566 16.51 8.43 5.37
CA GLU A 566 16.05 8.07 6.72
C GLU A 566 15.64 9.32 7.49
N THR A 567 14.69 9.18 8.41
CA THR A 567 14.15 10.26 9.23
C THR A 567 14.33 9.96 10.71
N VAL A 568 14.71 10.97 11.50
CA VAL A 568 14.81 10.88 12.96
C VAL A 568 14.26 12.15 13.62
N VAL A 569 13.55 12.00 14.74
CA VAL A 569 13.06 13.12 15.54
C VAL A 569 14.05 13.43 16.66
N ALA A 570 14.45 14.70 16.77
CA ALA A 570 15.32 15.18 17.83
C ALA A 570 14.57 16.13 18.75
N ASN A 571 14.50 15.78 20.03
CA ASN A 571 14.01 16.67 21.08
C ASN A 571 15.19 17.42 21.68
N VAL A 572 15.32 18.70 21.33
CA VAL A 572 16.34 19.58 21.89
C VAL A 572 15.77 20.23 23.13
N ALA A 573 16.48 20.09 24.24
CA ALA A 573 16.19 20.77 25.49
C ALA A 573 17.40 21.57 25.96
N THR A 574 17.16 22.54 26.82
CA THR A 574 18.23 23.31 27.49
C THR A 574 18.14 23.10 28.99
N TYR A 575 19.29 22.88 29.61
CA TYR A 575 19.44 22.74 31.05
C TYR A 575 20.47 23.75 31.56
N GLY A 576 20.06 24.60 32.51
CA GLY A 576 20.86 25.69 33.06
C GLY A 576 21.63 25.32 34.34
N GLY A 577 21.49 24.08 34.83
CA GLY A 577 22.05 23.64 36.10
C GLY A 577 21.09 23.79 37.28
N GLU A 578 19.79 23.80 37.02
CA GLU A 578 18.74 23.84 38.04
C GLU A 578 18.74 22.57 38.91
N SER A 579 18.25 22.67 40.14
CA SER A 579 18.22 21.54 41.08
C SER A 579 17.03 20.62 40.88
N ASP A 580 16.00 21.10 40.18
CA ASP A 580 14.70 20.45 40.06
C ASP A 580 14.24 20.48 38.59
N VAL A 581 13.54 19.44 38.17
CA VAL A 581 12.84 19.40 36.87
C VAL A 581 11.35 19.17 37.10
N ILE A 582 10.52 19.95 36.40
CA ILE A 582 9.07 19.76 36.33
C ILE A 582 8.76 19.17 34.96
N PHE A 583 8.25 17.95 34.95
CA PHE A 583 7.66 17.30 33.79
C PHE A 583 6.17 17.65 33.76
N GLY A 584 5.84 18.76 33.12
CA GLY A 584 4.47 19.24 32.91
C GLY A 584 3.86 18.58 31.69
N VAL A 585 3.57 17.28 31.81
CA VAL A 585 3.00 16.46 30.73
C VAL A 585 1.48 16.35 30.82
N GLU A 586 0.88 16.90 31.88
CA GLU A 586 -0.57 17.03 32.04
C GLU A 586 -1.21 17.73 30.82
N GLY A 587 -2.35 17.19 30.38
CA GLY A 587 -3.19 17.88 29.41
C GLY A 587 -3.87 19.11 30.00
N VAL A 588 -4.39 19.98 29.14
CA VAL A 588 -5.00 21.25 29.60
C VAL A 588 -6.38 21.01 30.21
N ASP A 589 -6.57 21.37 31.49
CA ASP A 589 -7.88 21.43 32.13
C ASP A 589 -8.09 22.62 33.10
N GLN A 590 -8.93 22.45 34.13
CA GLN A 590 -9.30 23.52 35.08
C GLN A 590 -8.33 23.62 36.27
N ILE A 591 -7.57 22.56 36.53
CA ILE A 591 -6.48 22.51 37.49
C ILE A 591 -5.17 22.62 36.71
N ASP A 592 -4.23 23.38 37.25
CA ASP A 592 -2.93 23.61 36.62
C ASP A 592 -1.88 23.31 37.70
N SER A 593 -1.53 22.03 37.82
CA SER A 593 -0.57 21.58 38.81
C SER A 593 0.82 22.09 38.53
N VAL A 594 1.18 22.25 37.25
CA VAL A 594 2.44 22.88 36.85
C VAL A 594 2.52 24.30 37.42
N ALA A 595 1.51 25.14 37.21
CA ALA A 595 1.53 26.51 37.73
C ALA A 595 1.50 26.56 39.26
N ALA A 596 0.72 25.69 39.90
CA ALA A 596 0.66 25.58 41.36
C ALA A 596 2.03 25.21 41.95
N LEU A 597 2.69 24.18 41.39
CA LEU A 597 4.00 23.75 41.81
C LEU A 597 5.06 24.83 41.56
N GLN A 598 5.06 25.45 40.37
CA GLN A 598 5.99 26.54 40.05
C GLN A 598 5.92 27.67 41.08
N ALA A 599 4.71 28.12 41.41
CA ALA A 599 4.50 29.14 42.43
C ALA A 599 5.00 28.71 43.82
N ALA A 600 4.78 27.45 44.20
CA ALA A 600 5.23 26.91 45.47
C ALA A 600 6.75 26.73 45.54
N LEU A 601 7.40 26.25 44.46
CA LEU A 601 8.85 26.13 44.36
C LEU A 601 9.53 27.50 44.39
N ASP A 602 8.98 28.49 43.68
CA ASP A 602 9.45 29.89 43.72
C ASP A 602 9.41 30.46 45.15
N ASN A 603 8.31 30.23 45.88
CA ASN A 603 8.15 30.67 47.27
C ASN A 603 9.13 29.97 48.22
N ASN A 604 9.50 28.73 47.92
CA ASN A 604 10.50 27.95 48.66
C ASN A 604 11.94 28.18 48.17
N GLY A 605 12.15 29.07 47.19
CA GLY A 605 13.48 29.43 46.69
C GLY A 605 14.17 28.30 45.91
N ILE A 606 13.40 27.38 45.35
CA ILE A 606 13.91 26.24 44.57
C ILE A 606 14.05 26.64 43.11
N THR A 607 15.23 26.37 42.53
CA THR A 607 15.48 26.59 41.10
C THR A 607 15.06 25.36 40.30
N TYR A 608 14.24 25.55 39.29
CA TYR A 608 13.72 24.47 38.46
C TYR A 608 13.73 24.79 36.98
N VAL A 609 13.73 23.74 36.15
CA VAL A 609 13.43 23.80 34.72
C VAL A 609 12.11 23.08 34.47
N THR A 610 11.28 23.60 33.56
CA THR A 610 10.01 22.98 33.18
C THR A 610 10.08 22.49 31.74
N THR A 611 9.58 21.28 31.51
CA THR A 611 9.49 20.66 30.19
C THR A 611 8.10 20.04 29.99
N THR A 612 7.65 20.01 28.74
CA THR A 612 6.44 19.31 28.30
C THR A 612 6.75 17.96 27.65
N LEU A 613 8.02 17.58 27.58
CA LEU A 613 8.48 16.27 27.11
C LEU A 613 8.53 15.28 28.27
N GLY A 614 8.29 13.99 28.01
CA GLY A 614 8.41 12.95 29.03
C GLY A 614 9.86 12.73 29.52
N PRO A 615 10.06 12.05 30.66
CA PRO A 615 11.38 11.70 31.19
C PRO A 615 12.34 11.04 30.20
N ALA A 616 11.86 10.14 29.34
CA ALA A 616 12.69 9.49 28.33
C ALA A 616 13.03 10.42 27.15
N GLU A 617 12.15 11.37 26.85
CA GLU A 617 12.24 12.23 25.67
C GLU A 617 13.04 13.51 25.91
N TRP A 618 13.05 14.03 27.14
CA TRP A 618 13.68 15.32 27.46
C TRP A 618 15.21 15.32 27.28
N GLY A 619 15.86 14.15 27.30
CA GLY A 619 17.30 13.98 27.02
C GLY A 619 18.26 14.53 28.09
N CYS A 620 17.80 15.42 28.96
CA CYS A 620 18.60 16.03 30.03
C CYS A 620 18.42 15.36 31.40
N PHE A 621 17.53 14.37 31.49
CA PHE A 621 17.21 13.76 32.75
C PHE A 621 18.37 12.91 33.27
N GLY A 622 18.74 13.09 34.55
CA GLY A 622 19.95 12.52 35.12
C GLY A 622 21.24 13.30 34.83
N SER A 623 21.16 14.49 34.19
CA SER A 623 22.31 15.37 34.03
C SER A 623 22.61 16.17 35.32
N GLY A 624 23.90 16.22 35.69
CA GLY A 624 24.46 17.22 36.61
C GLY A 624 23.83 17.33 38.00
N THR A 625 23.03 18.39 38.21
CA THR A 625 22.62 18.90 39.52
C THR A 625 21.15 18.65 39.85
N ILE A 626 20.42 17.90 39.01
CA ILE A 626 19.04 17.52 39.30
C ILE A 626 19.02 16.60 40.53
N THR A 627 18.30 17.03 41.56
CA THR A 627 18.12 16.30 42.82
C THR A 627 16.68 15.86 43.03
N ARG A 628 15.74 16.49 42.31
CA ARG A 628 14.30 16.22 42.38
C ARG A 628 13.66 16.29 40.99
N ALA A 629 12.78 15.34 40.70
CA ALA A 629 11.88 15.36 39.56
C ALA A 629 10.44 15.45 40.03
N TRP A 630 9.66 16.31 39.40
CA TRP A 630 8.26 16.54 39.70
C TRP A 630 7.43 16.18 38.47
N MET A 631 6.76 15.03 38.51
CA MET A 631 5.91 14.51 37.44
C MET A 631 4.48 15.00 37.62
N MET A 632 4.05 15.96 36.81
CA MET A 632 2.66 16.43 36.74
C MET A 632 2.00 15.76 35.54
N THR A 633 1.25 14.68 35.76
CA THR A 633 0.62 13.95 34.66
C THR A 633 -0.86 14.21 34.51
N GLY A 634 -1.48 14.91 35.47
CA GLY A 634 -2.91 15.22 35.46
C GLY A 634 -3.81 14.03 35.80
N THR A 635 -5.12 14.21 35.66
CA THR A 635 -6.14 13.16 35.78
C THR A 635 -6.95 12.94 34.49
N TRP A 636 -7.66 11.79 34.41
CA TRP A 636 -8.53 11.50 33.28
C TRP A 636 -9.56 12.62 33.05
N PRO A 637 -9.89 12.98 31.79
CA PRO A 637 -9.48 12.39 30.52
C PRO A 637 -8.20 12.96 29.91
N ASN A 638 -7.51 13.84 30.63
CA ASN A 638 -6.35 14.58 30.13
C ASN A 638 -5.03 14.09 30.75
N ASP A 639 -5.04 12.90 31.35
CA ASP A 639 -3.90 12.29 31.99
C ASP A 639 -2.83 11.90 30.96
N TYR A 640 -1.58 12.08 31.33
CA TYR A 640 -0.44 11.50 30.65
C TYR A 640 -0.02 10.21 31.33
N ARG A 641 -0.14 9.09 30.62
CA ARG A 641 0.35 7.81 31.10
C ARG A 641 1.81 7.63 30.69
N ILE A 642 2.68 7.46 31.68
CA ILE A 642 4.09 7.22 31.41
C ILE A 642 4.28 5.96 30.56
N THR A 643 5.23 6.02 29.63
CA THR A 643 5.60 4.88 28.79
C THR A 643 6.59 3.96 29.53
N ASP A 644 6.82 2.76 28.98
CA ASP A 644 7.89 1.87 29.47
C ASP A 644 9.26 2.57 29.48
N ALA A 645 9.51 3.46 28.50
CA ALA A 645 10.74 4.22 28.40
C ALA A 645 10.84 5.28 29.50
N ASP A 646 9.75 6.00 29.80
CA ASP A 646 9.72 6.98 30.89
C ASP A 646 9.93 6.31 32.25
N GLY A 647 9.26 5.17 32.47
CA GLY A 647 9.45 4.38 33.69
C GLY A 647 10.89 3.90 33.85
N ALA A 648 11.56 3.51 32.75
CA ALA A 648 12.98 3.16 32.76
C ALA A 648 13.88 4.38 33.07
N ALA A 649 13.56 5.57 32.54
CA ALA A 649 14.30 6.79 32.82
C ALA A 649 14.16 7.23 34.29
N LEU A 650 12.94 7.20 34.84
CA LEU A 650 12.66 7.48 36.25
C LEU A 650 13.39 6.51 37.19
N ALA A 651 13.28 5.20 36.94
CA ALA A 651 14.00 4.19 37.71
C ALA A 651 15.53 4.44 37.69
N SER A 652 16.09 4.76 36.52
CA SER A 652 17.52 5.00 36.38
C SER A 652 18.03 6.20 37.19
N VAL A 653 17.27 7.30 37.26
CA VAL A 653 17.70 8.46 38.06
C VAL A 653 17.53 8.22 39.56
N ILE A 654 16.52 7.44 39.97
CA ILE A 654 16.30 7.04 41.36
C ILE A 654 17.44 6.14 41.83
N GLU A 655 17.87 5.19 41.01
CA GLU A 655 19.08 4.38 41.24
C GLU A 655 20.34 5.21 41.47
N ASN A 656 20.36 6.44 40.95
CA ASN A 656 21.43 7.41 41.13
C ASN A 656 21.14 8.49 42.19
N GLY A 657 20.09 8.33 43.00
CA GLY A 657 19.78 9.19 44.13
C GLY A 657 18.90 10.41 43.84
N THR A 658 18.30 10.51 42.65
CA THR A 658 17.34 11.57 42.33
C THR A 658 15.99 11.23 42.94
N ASN A 659 15.43 12.16 43.71
CA ASN A 659 14.12 11.98 44.35
C ASN A 659 13.00 12.29 43.35
N VAL A 660 11.87 11.59 43.45
CA VAL A 660 10.75 11.74 42.50
C VAL A 660 9.44 11.98 43.23
N TYR A 661 8.76 13.06 42.85
CA TYR A 661 7.34 13.23 43.13
C TYR A 661 6.55 12.90 41.86
N MET A 662 5.46 12.15 41.99
CA MET A 662 4.51 11.93 40.91
C MET A 662 3.09 12.09 41.42
N GLU A 663 2.35 12.95 40.73
CA GLU A 663 0.90 12.92 40.74
C GLU A 663 0.41 12.28 39.46
N ALA A 664 -0.56 11.39 39.58
CA ALA A 664 -1.19 10.77 38.42
C ALA A 664 -2.57 10.22 38.76
N GLY A 665 -3.62 10.83 38.22
CA GLY A 665 -4.94 10.22 38.24
C GLY A 665 -4.99 9.07 37.24
N ASP A 666 -5.56 7.93 37.64
CA ASP A 666 -5.84 6.79 36.75
C ASP A 666 -4.60 6.08 36.16
N HIS A 667 -3.43 6.23 36.80
CA HIS A 667 -2.19 5.60 36.38
C HIS A 667 -2.02 4.17 36.91
N TRP A 668 -2.45 3.93 38.15
CA TRP A 668 -2.26 2.66 38.86
C TRP A 668 -3.50 1.76 38.81
N GLY A 669 -4.70 2.34 38.72
CA GLY A 669 -5.96 1.60 38.82
C GLY A 669 -6.49 1.04 37.50
N PHE A 670 -6.50 1.84 36.42
CA PHE A 670 -7.07 1.44 35.13
C PHE A 670 -6.01 1.03 34.11
N VAL A 671 -5.95 -0.26 33.75
CA VAL A 671 -5.04 -0.79 32.71
C VAL A 671 -3.59 -0.33 32.96
N HIS A 672 -3.15 -0.48 34.20
CA HIS A 672 -1.82 -0.07 34.65
C HIS A 672 -0.72 -0.77 33.83
N LEU A 673 0.16 0.05 33.25
CA LEU A 673 1.37 -0.39 32.58
C LEU A 673 2.47 -0.53 33.62
N VAL A 674 2.83 -1.77 33.95
CA VAL A 674 3.93 -2.06 34.87
C VAL A 674 5.27 -1.76 34.19
N THR A 675 5.98 -0.75 34.69
CA THR A 675 7.28 -0.29 34.20
C THR A 675 8.41 -0.63 35.18
N ALA A 676 9.62 -0.11 34.93
CA ALA A 676 10.73 -0.24 35.88
C ALA A 676 10.56 0.66 37.12
N TYR A 677 9.80 1.76 37.03
CA TYR A 677 9.58 2.73 38.11
C TYR A 677 8.81 2.12 39.29
N ASP A 678 7.94 1.15 39.03
CA ASP A 678 7.14 0.42 40.03
C ASP A 678 7.97 -0.32 41.10
N ASN A 679 9.27 -0.50 40.89
CA ASN A 679 10.15 -1.02 41.94
C ASN A 679 10.50 0.01 43.03
N TYR A 680 10.19 1.28 42.77
CA TYR A 680 10.62 2.47 43.51
C TYR A 680 9.47 3.41 43.88
N ASP A 681 8.23 3.16 43.41
CA ASP A 681 7.09 4.05 43.65
C ASP A 681 6.40 3.81 45.00
N GLY A 682 6.60 2.64 45.61
CA GLY A 682 6.02 2.27 46.90
C GLY A 682 4.53 1.91 46.84
N VAL A 683 3.98 1.66 45.65
CA VAL A 683 2.56 1.29 45.46
C VAL A 683 2.39 -0.23 45.38
N ASP A 684 1.35 -0.76 46.04
CA ASP A 684 1.02 -2.20 46.02
C ASP A 684 0.46 -2.64 44.66
N GLN A 685 1.26 -3.40 43.91
CA GLN A 685 0.87 -3.99 42.62
C GLN A 685 0.23 -5.40 42.76
N GLY A 686 0.33 -6.02 43.94
CA GLY A 686 -0.13 -7.39 44.21
C GLY A 686 -1.59 -7.47 44.68
N VAL A 687 -2.11 -6.40 45.27
CA VAL A 687 -3.54 -6.10 45.35
C VAL A 687 -3.77 -4.98 44.35
N PRO A 688 -4.24 -5.29 43.12
CA PRO A 688 -4.29 -4.29 42.06
C PRO A 688 -4.93 -3.01 42.59
N PRO A 689 -4.25 -1.86 42.44
CA PRO A 689 -4.85 -0.59 42.78
C PRO A 689 -6.24 -0.54 42.16
N VAL A 690 -7.22 -0.11 42.96
CA VAL A 690 -8.60 -0.12 42.49
C VAL A 690 -8.76 1.14 41.68
N ASP A 691 -9.03 0.97 40.38
CA ASP A 691 -9.59 2.02 39.53
C ASP A 691 -10.73 2.69 40.30
N GLY A 692 -10.47 3.91 40.71
CA GLY A 692 -11.32 4.61 41.65
C GLY A 692 -12.55 5.18 40.99
N ASP A 693 -13.08 6.22 41.61
CA ASP A 693 -14.18 6.99 41.05
C ASP A 693 -13.97 8.48 41.37
N ASP A 694 -14.86 9.31 40.86
CA ASP A 694 -14.89 10.76 41.05
C ASP A 694 -15.36 11.18 42.47
N SER A 695 -15.26 10.28 43.47
CA SER A 695 -15.77 10.56 44.82
C SER A 695 -14.80 11.32 45.74
N PHE A 696 -13.53 11.45 45.35
CA PHE A 696 -12.50 12.09 46.15
C PHE A 696 -12.71 13.62 46.19
N LEU A 697 -13.20 14.12 47.32
CA LEU A 697 -13.53 15.55 47.51
C LEU A 697 -12.86 16.15 48.74
N SER A 698 -12.26 15.31 49.59
CA SER A 698 -11.61 15.74 50.83
C SER A 698 -10.64 14.67 51.30
N MET A 699 -9.53 15.10 51.88
CA MET A 699 -8.42 14.22 52.24
C MET A 699 -8.02 14.36 53.70
N ASN A 700 -7.60 13.24 54.28
CA ASN A 700 -6.91 13.19 55.56
C ASN A 700 -5.45 12.88 55.32
N GLY A 701 -4.58 13.73 55.86
CA GLY A 701 -3.15 13.49 55.87
C GLY A 701 -2.77 12.54 57.01
N ALA A 702 -1.57 11.98 56.90
CA ALA A 702 -1.01 11.09 57.90
C ALA A 702 0.48 11.40 58.11
N ASP A 703 0.96 11.05 59.31
CA ASP A 703 2.38 10.96 59.58
C ASP A 703 2.92 9.64 59.03
N SER A 704 3.90 9.73 58.13
CA SER A 704 4.59 8.57 57.58
C SER A 704 5.43 7.81 58.61
N GLY A 705 5.88 8.49 59.68
CA GLY A 705 6.92 8.00 60.58
C GLY A 705 8.32 7.98 59.97
N PHE A 706 8.50 8.57 58.79
CA PHE A 706 9.75 8.59 58.03
C PHE A 706 10.12 10.01 57.55
N GLY A 707 9.67 11.04 58.27
CA GLY A 707 10.03 12.45 58.03
C GLY A 707 9.11 13.21 57.08
N LEU A 708 8.02 12.60 56.61
CA LEU A 708 6.91 13.31 55.96
C LEU A 708 5.67 13.24 56.85
N ASP A 709 5.30 14.35 57.47
CA ASP A 709 4.07 14.48 58.25
C ASP A 709 3.09 15.45 57.57
N THR A 710 1.89 14.95 57.30
CA THR A 710 0.76 15.70 56.75
C THR A 710 -0.49 15.61 57.64
N SER A 711 -0.36 15.00 58.83
CA SER A 711 -1.48 14.67 59.71
C SER A 711 -2.29 15.89 60.15
N ASP A 712 -1.63 17.04 60.32
CA ASP A 712 -2.23 18.35 60.64
C ASP A 712 -3.07 18.94 59.49
N LEU A 713 -2.86 18.47 58.26
CA LEU A 713 -3.60 18.87 57.06
C LEU A 713 -4.89 18.05 56.85
N SER A 714 -5.31 17.27 57.85
CA SER A 714 -6.52 16.44 57.76
C SER A 714 -7.82 17.26 57.63
N GLY A 715 -8.73 16.78 56.78
CA GLY A 715 -9.99 17.46 56.48
C GLY A 715 -9.86 18.56 55.42
N THR A 716 -8.75 18.58 54.69
CA THR A 716 -8.55 19.50 53.58
C THR A 716 -9.45 19.12 52.40
N ALA A 717 -10.04 20.12 51.74
CA ALA A 717 -10.84 19.90 50.54
C ALA A 717 -9.95 19.62 49.32
N TYR A 718 -10.41 18.77 48.41
CA TYR A 718 -9.85 18.60 47.09
C TYR A 718 -10.78 19.25 46.05
N ASN A 719 -10.22 20.09 45.19
CA ASN A 719 -10.93 20.72 44.08
C ASN A 719 -10.63 19.94 42.81
N GLN A 720 -11.64 19.24 42.30
CA GLN A 720 -11.51 18.46 41.08
C GLN A 720 -11.40 19.33 39.83
N ALA A 721 -10.65 18.86 38.83
CA ALA A 721 -10.56 19.48 37.50
C ALA A 721 -11.89 19.44 36.76
N ALA A 722 -12.63 18.34 36.88
CA ALA A 722 -13.97 18.23 36.32
C ALA A 722 -14.83 17.23 37.10
N ALA A 723 -15.77 17.74 37.89
CA ALA A 723 -16.73 16.92 38.60
C ALA A 723 -17.50 15.98 37.66
N GLY A 724 -17.53 14.70 38.03
CA GLY A 724 -18.13 13.58 37.31
C GLY A 724 -17.13 12.77 36.51
N ILE A 725 -15.90 13.27 36.33
CA ILE A 725 -14.89 12.69 35.45
C ILE A 725 -13.45 12.82 35.98
N ASP A 726 -13.23 13.16 37.26
CA ASP A 726 -11.88 13.30 37.83
C ASP A 726 -11.56 12.09 38.72
N TYR A 727 -10.96 11.06 38.11
CA TYR A 727 -10.80 9.73 38.72
C TYR A 727 -9.52 9.65 39.57
N THR A 728 -9.69 9.29 40.85
CA THR A 728 -8.59 9.09 41.81
C THR A 728 -8.45 7.60 42.14
N ASP A 729 -7.32 6.99 41.80
CA ASP A 729 -6.99 5.61 42.14
C ASP A 729 -6.88 5.39 43.65
N GLN A 730 -7.32 4.21 44.07
CA GLN A 730 -7.16 3.75 45.43
C GLN A 730 -5.84 2.97 45.55
N ILE A 731 -4.81 3.64 46.08
CA ILE A 731 -3.45 3.10 46.20
C ILE A 731 -3.12 2.76 47.65
N ASN A 732 -2.38 1.65 47.84
CA ASN A 732 -1.90 1.21 49.15
C ASN A 732 -0.36 1.17 49.15
N PRO A 733 0.30 1.41 50.29
CA PRO A 733 1.74 1.34 50.40
C PRO A 733 2.23 -0.13 50.35
N LEU A 734 3.20 -0.41 49.49
CA LEU A 734 3.95 -1.67 49.51
C LEU A 734 5.45 -1.41 49.32
N ALA A 735 6.24 -1.99 50.21
CA ALA A 735 7.68 -1.89 50.13
C ALA A 735 8.17 -2.67 48.89
N GLY A 736 8.84 -1.97 47.98
CA GLY A 736 9.50 -2.54 46.82
C GLY A 736 10.89 -3.07 47.12
N SER A 737 11.71 -3.13 46.08
CA SER A 737 13.10 -3.62 46.18
C SER A 737 14.07 -2.61 46.78
N ALA A 738 13.64 -1.35 46.94
CA ALA A 738 14.45 -0.22 47.31
C ALA A 738 14.51 0.06 48.83
N GLY A 739 13.91 -0.79 49.67
CA GLY A 739 13.94 -0.66 51.14
C GLY A 739 12.59 -0.93 51.80
N PRO A 740 12.53 -0.99 53.15
CA PRO A 740 11.31 -1.35 53.86
C PRO A 740 10.39 -0.16 54.25
N ASN A 741 10.87 1.08 54.16
CA ASN A 741 10.21 2.24 54.75
C ASN A 741 9.21 2.89 53.79
N VAL A 742 8.00 2.33 53.71
CA VAL A 742 6.89 2.89 52.92
C VAL A 742 5.73 3.22 53.86
N ALA A 743 5.01 4.31 53.59
CA ALA A 743 3.84 4.70 54.36
C ALA A 743 2.75 5.32 53.49
N GLN A 744 1.50 5.21 53.95
CA GLN A 744 0.39 5.98 53.42
C GLN A 744 0.47 7.40 54.00
N VAL A 745 0.38 8.41 53.14
CA VAL A 745 0.38 9.84 53.54
C VAL A 745 -0.96 10.52 53.28
N TRP A 746 -1.75 10.04 52.32
CA TRP A 746 -3.09 10.58 52.04
C TRP A 746 -4.15 9.49 51.98
N THR A 747 -5.31 9.81 52.55
CA THR A 747 -6.52 8.99 52.47
C THR A 747 -7.75 9.84 52.17
N ASP A 748 -8.75 9.27 51.50
CA ASP A 748 -10.07 9.91 51.38
C ASP A 748 -10.72 10.07 52.75
N ALA A 749 -11.21 11.27 53.05
CA ALA A 749 -11.70 11.57 54.39
C ALA A 749 -13.08 10.96 54.71
N VAL A 750 -13.81 10.46 53.71
CA VAL A 750 -15.17 9.93 53.86
C VAL A 750 -15.18 8.39 53.82
N GLN A 751 -14.53 7.83 52.82
CA GLN A 751 -14.48 6.41 52.47
C GLN A 751 -13.22 5.73 53.01
N GLY A 752 -12.15 6.47 53.28
CA GLY A 752 -10.96 5.99 53.97
C GLY A 752 -10.02 5.13 53.13
N TYR A 753 -10.13 5.16 51.80
CA TYR A 753 -9.15 4.52 50.91
C TYR A 753 -7.89 5.40 50.78
N GLY A 754 -6.75 4.77 50.51
CA GLY A 754 -5.48 5.46 50.30
C GLY A 754 -5.41 6.15 48.94
N THR A 755 -4.81 7.34 48.89
CA THR A 755 -4.67 8.13 47.66
C THR A 755 -3.27 8.72 47.47
N GLY A 756 -2.38 8.54 48.44
CA GLY A 756 -0.99 9.01 48.37
C GLY A 756 -0.07 8.22 49.29
N VAL A 757 1.08 7.81 48.77
CA VAL A 757 2.11 7.04 49.46
C VAL A 757 3.46 7.76 49.39
N CYS A 758 4.31 7.55 50.39
CA CYS A 758 5.71 7.95 50.36
C CYS A 758 6.62 6.75 50.59
N TYR A 759 7.78 6.76 49.94
CA TYR A 759 8.78 5.70 50.05
C TYR A 759 10.15 6.32 50.39
N ASP A 760 10.58 6.09 51.64
CA ASP A 760 11.92 6.41 52.11
C ASP A 760 12.88 5.27 51.72
N THR A 761 13.39 5.33 50.50
CA THR A 761 14.24 4.28 49.94
C THR A 761 15.62 4.24 50.61
N ASP A 762 16.22 3.06 50.72
CA ASP A 762 17.57 2.86 51.22
C ASP A 762 18.60 3.52 50.28
N ALA A 763 19.64 4.13 50.83
CA ALA A 763 20.75 4.65 50.02
C ALA A 763 21.38 3.54 49.15
N PRO A 764 21.68 3.79 47.86
CA PRO A 764 21.79 5.12 47.22
C PRO A 764 20.51 5.62 46.54
N TYR A 765 19.38 4.93 46.68
CA TYR A 765 18.15 5.24 45.95
C TYR A 765 17.57 6.59 46.39
N GLY A 766 17.00 7.33 45.44
CA GLY A 766 16.22 8.54 45.71
C GLY A 766 14.82 8.21 46.23
N LYS A 767 14.33 9.04 47.14
CA LYS A 767 13.02 8.88 47.78
C LYS A 767 11.89 9.22 46.81
N THR A 768 10.71 8.65 47.04
CA THR A 768 9.54 8.92 46.19
C THR A 768 8.29 9.31 46.97
N ILE A 769 7.47 10.17 46.36
CA ILE A 769 6.09 10.44 46.79
C ILE A 769 5.20 10.22 45.57
N ASN A 770 4.19 9.38 45.71
CA ASN A 770 3.27 9.01 44.64
C ASN A 770 1.83 9.23 45.12
N GLN A 771 1.08 10.04 44.40
CA GLN A 771 -0.31 10.35 44.74
C GLN A 771 -1.21 10.32 43.52
N SER A 772 -2.45 9.93 43.72
CA SER A 772 -3.41 9.73 42.63
C SER A 772 -4.27 10.96 42.32
N TRP A 773 -3.90 12.12 42.82
CA TRP A 773 -4.66 13.37 42.69
C TRP A 773 -3.70 14.53 42.41
N GLU A 774 -4.23 15.58 41.80
CA GLU A 774 -3.46 16.72 41.28
C GLU A 774 -3.11 17.73 42.39
N LEU A 775 -1.84 18.11 42.52
CA LEU A 775 -1.38 19.11 43.48
C LEU A 775 -2.16 20.43 43.36
N GLY A 776 -2.45 20.86 42.13
CA GLY A 776 -3.22 22.07 41.86
C GLY A 776 -4.64 22.03 42.46
N GLY A 777 -5.21 20.84 42.67
CA GLY A 777 -6.50 20.62 43.31
C GLY A 777 -6.48 20.70 44.84
N PHE A 778 -5.31 20.68 45.48
CA PHE A 778 -5.18 20.77 46.94
C PHE A 778 -5.77 22.08 47.48
N GLY A 779 -6.82 22.00 48.31
CA GLY A 779 -7.52 23.16 48.84
C GLY A 779 -6.87 23.84 50.05
N GLY A 780 -5.74 23.30 50.55
CA GLY A 780 -4.95 23.88 51.62
C GLY A 780 -3.85 24.83 51.12
N ASP A 781 -2.85 25.10 51.96
CA ASP A 781 -1.68 25.88 51.55
C ASP A 781 -0.72 25.01 50.72
N GLN A 782 -0.75 25.17 49.40
CA GLN A 782 0.12 24.43 48.47
C GLN A 782 1.61 24.76 48.67
N THR A 783 1.95 25.97 49.15
CA THR A 783 3.35 26.33 49.43
C THR A 783 3.88 25.57 50.64
N ASP A 784 3.05 25.43 51.69
CA ASP A 784 3.39 24.61 52.87
C ASP A 784 3.51 23.12 52.50
N LEU A 785 2.56 22.59 51.74
CA LEU A 785 2.59 21.19 51.33
C LEU A 785 3.85 20.86 50.51
N VAL A 786 4.17 21.70 49.52
CA VAL A 786 5.38 21.51 48.70
C VAL A 786 6.64 21.66 49.53
N ALA A 787 6.67 22.54 50.54
CA ALA A 787 7.79 22.59 51.49
C ALA A 787 8.00 21.21 52.15
N ARG A 788 6.92 20.55 52.60
CA ARG A 788 7.00 19.21 53.26
C ARG A 788 7.57 18.17 52.31
N TYR A 789 7.10 18.20 51.06
CA TYR A 789 7.61 17.32 50.01
C TYR A 789 9.09 17.58 49.72
N ILE A 790 9.53 18.84 49.63
CA ILE A 790 10.95 19.20 49.47
C ILE A 790 11.78 18.62 50.62
N ALA A 791 11.33 18.79 51.86
CA ALA A 791 11.98 18.24 53.07
C ALA A 791 12.24 16.74 52.94
N PHE A 792 11.17 16.01 52.65
CA PHE A 792 11.20 14.58 52.56
C PHE A 792 12.11 14.13 51.41
N LEU A 793 11.96 14.75 50.24
CA LEU A 793 12.71 14.48 49.00
C LEU A 793 14.13 15.08 49.00
N GLY A 794 14.79 15.11 50.16
CA GLY A 794 16.22 15.42 50.30
C GLY A 794 16.61 16.89 50.12
N GLY A 795 15.65 17.82 50.04
CA GLY A 795 15.89 19.25 50.11
C GLY A 795 15.75 19.71 51.56
N GLY A 796 16.85 19.98 52.26
CA GLY A 796 16.78 20.65 53.56
C GLY A 796 15.97 21.95 53.42
N GLY A 797 14.75 21.95 53.96
CA GLY A 797 13.76 23.01 53.71
C GLY A 797 12.29 22.62 53.90
N GLY A 798 11.98 21.58 54.68
CA GLY A 798 10.59 21.34 55.13
C GLY A 798 10.03 22.51 55.91
N PRO A 799 8.69 22.60 56.05
CA PRO A 799 8.14 23.55 56.99
C PRO A 799 8.74 23.17 58.32
N THR A 800 9.36 24.18 58.91
CA THR A 800 9.74 24.14 60.29
C THR A 800 8.47 23.76 61.05
N GLY A 801 8.44 22.58 61.68
CA GLY A 801 7.64 22.43 62.90
C GLY A 801 7.85 23.71 63.73
N PRO A 802 6.80 24.28 64.33
CA PRO A 802 6.86 25.66 64.81
C PRO A 802 8.11 25.85 65.67
N LEU A 803 8.94 26.81 65.25
CA LEU A 803 10.21 27.11 65.90
C LEU A 803 10.01 27.15 67.41
N PHE A 804 10.83 26.45 68.18
CA PHE A 804 10.69 26.40 69.62
C PHE A 804 12.03 26.55 70.32
N GLY A 805 11.99 26.85 71.62
CA GLY A 805 13.15 26.81 72.49
C GLY A 805 13.05 25.63 73.45
N ARG A 806 14.00 24.69 73.38
CA ARG A 806 14.00 23.50 74.25
C ARG A 806 14.15 23.91 75.71
N ALA A 807 13.39 23.26 76.59
CA ALA A 807 13.34 23.50 78.02
C ALA A 807 12.62 24.80 78.48
N ASP A 808 11.92 25.51 77.59
CA ASP A 808 10.90 26.53 77.90
C ASP A 808 9.49 25.91 77.81
N CYS A 809 9.23 24.94 78.70
CA CYS A 809 8.02 24.09 78.66
C CYS A 809 6.71 24.88 78.87
N ASN A 810 6.77 26.06 79.51
CA ASN A 810 5.58 26.89 79.67
C ASN A 810 5.39 27.91 78.52
N ALA A 811 6.32 27.93 77.56
CA ALA A 811 6.36 28.80 76.39
C ALA A 811 6.22 30.30 76.72
N ASP A 812 6.92 30.76 77.77
CA ASP A 812 6.92 32.17 78.20
C ASP A 812 8.10 33.00 77.66
N GLY A 813 9.00 32.34 76.91
CA GLY A 813 10.19 32.92 76.29
C GLY A 813 11.37 33.06 77.24
N SER A 814 11.32 32.47 78.44
CA SER A 814 12.36 32.60 79.46
C SER A 814 12.68 31.28 80.16
N PHE A 815 13.91 30.78 79.98
CA PHE A 815 14.39 29.61 80.72
C PHE A 815 14.60 29.85 82.22
N ASN A 816 13.70 29.32 83.05
CA ASN A 816 13.72 29.51 84.49
C ASN A 816 13.05 28.37 85.28
N ILE A 817 12.85 28.56 86.59
CA ILE A 817 12.28 27.52 87.45
C ILE A 817 10.81 27.22 87.13
N ALA A 818 10.10 28.15 86.48
CA ALA A 818 8.72 27.97 86.07
C ALA A 818 8.58 26.81 85.08
N ASP A 819 9.57 26.58 84.22
CA ASP A 819 9.58 25.49 83.24
C ASP A 819 9.60 24.12 83.90
N ALA A 820 10.53 23.90 84.84
CA ALA A 820 10.58 22.66 85.61
C ALA A 820 9.30 22.43 86.44
N ILE A 821 8.69 23.50 86.96
CA ILE A 821 7.42 23.40 87.68
C ILE A 821 6.30 23.00 86.71
N TYR A 822 6.32 23.54 85.49
CA TYR A 822 5.34 23.23 84.45
C TYR A 822 5.43 21.77 84.01
N THR A 823 6.64 21.27 83.71
CA THR A 823 6.88 19.84 83.40
C THR A 823 6.40 18.93 84.52
N LEU A 824 6.68 19.25 85.80
CA LEU A 824 6.20 18.47 86.94
C LEU A 824 4.68 18.54 87.13
N ALA A 825 4.07 19.69 86.83
CA ALA A 825 2.63 19.86 86.90
C ALA A 825 1.91 19.05 85.81
N LEU A 826 2.45 19.04 84.60
CA LEU A 826 2.04 18.22 83.47
C LEU A 826 2.06 16.73 83.86
N LEU A 827 3.17 16.24 84.42
CA LEU A 827 3.37 14.82 84.75
C LEU A 827 2.56 14.31 85.95
N PHE A 828 2.41 15.13 87.00
CA PHE A 828 1.92 14.61 88.30
C PHE A 828 0.68 15.30 88.86
N SER A 829 0.31 16.47 88.34
CA SER A 829 -0.74 17.30 88.95
C SER A 829 -1.90 17.62 88.01
N GLY A 830 -1.90 17.09 86.78
CA GLY A 830 -2.94 17.36 85.78
C GLY A 830 -2.96 18.82 85.34
N GLY A 831 -1.78 19.45 85.26
CA GLY A 831 -1.62 20.76 84.64
C GLY A 831 -2.07 20.75 83.17
N PRO A 832 -2.33 21.91 82.57
CA PRO A 832 -2.62 22.00 81.14
C PRO A 832 -1.45 21.40 80.34
N ALA A 833 -1.76 20.77 79.20
CA ALA A 833 -0.74 20.41 78.21
C ALA A 833 -0.05 21.69 77.72
N GLY A 834 1.26 21.63 77.55
CA GLY A 834 2.03 22.71 76.96
C GLY A 834 1.62 22.91 75.49
N PRO A 835 1.88 24.09 74.91
CA PRO A 835 1.61 24.32 73.50
C PRO A 835 2.63 23.62 72.57
N CYS A 836 3.76 23.14 73.13
CA CYS A 836 4.86 22.50 72.41
C CYS A 836 5.48 21.42 73.29
N ASP A 837 5.40 20.16 72.86
CA ASP A 837 5.84 19.01 73.67
C ASP A 837 7.38 18.85 73.61
N ASP A 838 8.03 19.24 72.50
CA ASP A 838 9.51 19.25 72.41
C ASP A 838 10.18 20.28 73.33
N ALA A 839 9.49 21.40 73.60
CA ALA A 839 9.96 22.35 74.61
C ALA A 839 9.94 21.74 76.03
N CYS A 840 9.10 20.72 76.26
CA CYS A 840 8.98 20.03 77.54
C CYS A 840 9.93 18.84 77.69
N ASP A 841 10.45 18.26 76.60
CA ASP A 841 11.59 17.34 76.60
C ASP A 841 12.90 18.13 76.69
N SER A 842 13.29 18.40 77.94
CA SER A 842 14.42 19.27 78.25
C SER A 842 15.77 18.59 78.02
N ASN A 843 15.82 17.25 78.07
CA ASN A 843 17.06 16.51 77.84
C ASN A 843 17.18 15.85 76.45
N GLY A 844 16.18 16.04 75.59
CA GLY A 844 16.18 15.62 74.19
C GLY A 844 16.34 14.11 74.05
N ASP A 845 15.58 13.33 74.83
CA ASP A 845 15.61 11.86 74.76
C ASP A 845 14.34 11.23 74.16
N GLY A 846 13.45 12.07 73.62
CA GLY A 846 12.21 11.72 72.94
C GLY A 846 11.07 11.33 73.89
N ALA A 847 11.15 11.71 75.17
CA ALA A 847 10.11 11.37 76.14
C ALA A 847 9.99 12.37 77.30
N ILE A 848 8.85 13.06 77.41
CA ILE A 848 8.56 13.92 78.56
C ILE A 848 8.36 13.09 79.83
N ASN A 849 9.32 13.16 80.76
CA ASN A 849 9.31 12.45 82.02
C ASN A 849 10.01 13.23 83.15
N ILE A 850 10.24 12.58 84.30
CA ILE A 850 10.83 13.27 85.46
C ILE A 850 12.30 13.67 85.22
N ALA A 851 12.98 13.02 84.28
CA ALA A 851 14.36 13.34 83.89
C ALA A 851 14.46 14.78 83.37
N ASP A 852 13.47 15.25 82.62
CA ASP A 852 13.42 16.60 82.05
C ASP A 852 13.40 17.69 83.10
N ALA A 853 12.51 17.54 84.10
CA ALA A 853 12.45 18.47 85.21
C ALA A 853 13.75 18.48 86.03
N ILE A 854 14.39 17.31 86.20
CA ILE A 854 15.69 17.20 86.87
C ILE A 854 16.78 17.88 86.02
N PHE A 855 16.76 17.69 84.71
CA PHE A 855 17.71 18.25 83.77
C PHE A 855 17.64 19.78 83.77
N THR A 856 16.44 20.35 83.66
CA THR A 856 16.20 21.80 83.75
C THR A 856 16.67 22.40 85.08
N LEU A 857 16.36 21.76 86.21
CA LEU A 857 16.84 22.21 87.52
C LEU A 857 18.37 22.07 87.68
N ALA A 858 18.96 21.04 87.09
CA ALA A 858 20.41 20.83 87.11
C ALA A 858 21.13 21.90 86.28
N ALA A 859 20.62 22.23 85.10
CA ALA A 859 21.12 23.30 84.25
C ALA A 859 21.05 24.67 84.96
N LEU A 860 19.92 24.98 85.64
CA LEU A 860 19.73 26.27 86.32
C LEU A 860 20.56 26.45 87.60
N PHE A 861 20.71 25.40 88.42
CA PHE A 861 21.21 25.56 89.80
C PHE A 861 22.45 24.73 90.16
N SER A 862 22.75 23.68 89.38
CA SER A 862 23.79 22.70 89.74
C SER A 862 24.96 22.64 88.76
N GLY A 863 24.96 23.50 87.73
CA GLY A 863 26.00 23.54 86.70
C GLY A 863 25.94 22.34 85.76
N GLY A 864 24.74 21.77 85.54
CA GLY A 864 24.51 20.76 84.51
C GLY A 864 24.72 21.30 83.09
N PRO A 865 24.73 20.42 82.08
CA PRO A 865 24.79 20.82 80.67
C PRO A 865 23.62 21.76 80.32
N ALA A 866 23.84 22.69 79.39
CA ALA A 866 22.73 23.43 78.78
C ALA A 866 21.93 22.48 77.87
N PRO A 867 20.61 22.73 77.68
CA PRO A 867 19.82 21.98 76.71
C PRO A 867 20.45 22.00 75.32
N SER A 868 20.28 20.90 74.58
CA SER A 868 20.67 20.82 73.17
C SER A 868 19.89 21.82 72.32
N GLY A 869 20.39 22.09 71.12
CA GLY A 869 19.66 22.92 70.14
C GLY A 869 18.30 22.30 69.79
N PRO A 870 17.25 23.12 69.56
CA PRO A 870 17.20 24.57 69.76
C PRO A 870 17.28 24.95 71.24
N GLY A 871 18.20 25.82 71.63
CA GLY A 871 18.37 26.21 73.02
C GLY A 871 17.16 26.96 73.58
N PRO A 872 17.03 27.14 74.91
CA PRO A 872 15.82 27.70 75.55
C PRO A 872 15.43 29.12 75.16
N THR A 873 16.29 29.84 74.44
CA THR A 873 16.04 31.20 73.94
C THR A 873 16.28 31.31 72.44
N ASP A 874 16.58 30.19 71.79
CA ASP A 874 16.76 30.10 70.36
C ASP A 874 15.42 29.64 69.76
N CYS A 875 15.09 30.16 68.60
CA CYS A 875 13.92 29.73 67.82
C CYS A 875 14.48 28.98 66.61
N ASP A 876 14.54 27.66 66.71
CA ASP A 876 14.98 26.77 65.63
C ASP A 876 14.08 25.53 65.58
N VAL A 877 14.23 24.73 64.54
CA VAL A 877 13.57 23.42 64.43
C VAL A 877 14.24 22.37 65.31
N ASP A 878 13.54 21.27 65.63
CA ASP A 878 14.22 20.10 66.17
C ASP A 878 15.11 19.49 65.07
N ALA A 879 16.42 19.50 65.30
CA ALA A 879 17.39 18.94 64.35
C ALA A 879 17.53 17.41 64.46
N ASP A 880 16.95 16.81 65.51
CA ASP A 880 16.98 15.36 65.78
C ASP A 880 15.57 14.74 65.75
N ASP A 881 14.67 15.36 64.96
CA ASP A 881 13.23 15.04 64.78
C ASP A 881 13.01 13.60 64.28
N THR A 882 13.18 12.67 65.21
CA THR A 882 13.14 11.22 65.01
C THR A 882 12.21 10.53 66.01
N ASP A 883 11.57 11.32 66.88
CA ASP A 883 10.65 10.86 67.90
C ASP A 883 9.20 11.34 67.63
N ALA A 884 8.29 11.08 68.56
CA ALA A 884 6.85 11.32 68.36
C ALA A 884 6.34 12.55 69.12
N LEU A 885 7.24 13.32 69.73
CA LEU A 885 6.95 14.63 70.29
C LEU A 885 6.96 15.65 69.15
N ASP A 886 6.08 16.65 69.26
CA ASP A 886 5.95 17.71 68.27
C ASP A 886 5.49 19.00 68.96
N CYS A 887 5.58 20.11 68.25
CA CYS A 887 5.10 21.39 68.70
C CYS A 887 3.85 21.81 67.94
N ALA A 888 2.71 21.88 68.65
CA ALA A 888 1.48 22.41 68.06
C ALA A 888 1.54 23.94 67.87
N SER A 889 2.24 24.65 68.76
CA SER A 889 2.57 26.07 68.63
C SER A 889 3.60 26.50 69.68
N PHE A 890 4.42 27.50 69.37
CA PHE A 890 5.33 28.08 70.37
C PHE A 890 5.28 29.63 70.31
N PRO A 891 4.39 30.28 71.10
CA PRO A 891 4.17 31.72 71.04
C PRO A 891 5.42 32.62 71.11
N PRO A 892 6.49 32.28 71.83
CA PRO A 892 7.72 33.07 71.83
C PRO A 892 8.44 33.17 70.48
N CYS A 893 8.17 32.26 69.54
CA CYS A 893 8.82 32.18 68.24
C CYS A 893 7.89 32.48 67.05
N LEU A 894 6.67 32.98 67.34
CA LEU A 894 5.68 33.46 66.35
C LEU A 894 5.84 34.93 65.98
#